data_AF-A0A931FAJ9-F1
#
_entry.id   AF-A0A931FAJ9-F1
#
_cell.length_a   1.000
_cell.length_b   1.000
_cell.length_c   1.000
_cell.angle_alpha   90.00
_cell.angle_beta   90.00
_cell.angle_gamma   90.00
#
_symmetry.space_group_name_H-M   'P 1'
#
loop_
_entity.id
_entity.type
_entity.pdbx_description
1 polymer ?
#
loop_
_entity_poly.entity_id
_entity_poly.type
_entity_poly.pdbx_seq_one_letter_code
_entity_poly.pdbx_strand_id
1 'polypeptide(L)'
;MSNSFNYSGPHIKQLDTIEKTMWNVVIALVPAIIASVYFFGTYSLYLIGAAALTCVVVEIPFHKKLTGGKRLIGDGSAVVTGVILGLSLPPASPWWIPIVGGALSIIIGKQLFGGLGNNIFNPALVGRAILAISWPVYMTHWVTPFDGVTTSTPLAAASASSDYLNLFIGNMPGSIGETSALALLIGAFYLYKRGYLDLRISIPYVAASAVTALIFGVDPLFTILAGSIIFGAFFIATDMVSSPSTKSGRVAYGIGCGILTVVIRVFTAYPEGVTFAILIMNGFSHLFDTVLEGYIFGQVYKKKKKAMQVGVVVVASIIFAVVAYAGIVFTDTEFLEQHHRVFNEHMDSFFPRAEKFNMLEDLNKDRLLAEVIEDDERIGFLAYVSRIGYSGEIENMVAINPEGEVIGSRIIEHNESATLGAQVAQPGFLEQFEGLRRSDLTPTMGANFDLDVITNATLSSIAVAQTVESALELVERQLEGPEFDYFDIPNGWYYGTGSGMWGDVEAQVKIEEGFLHEVNILRHRDTPHVARSAFERLENRVVRAQSTDVDVISGSTMSSRGMLSAVDDALAGERVEVYTTGFEMPDGVYTGRAEGMIGEIVVEITVENNELIDIRLVDHQETTYLADPAFEMLKERVLNEQTTDVDMVSGATMTSRGFLAAIGEAVLSIEDEFVIPVDDGTYTGIGDGYNDEIEIEIEIADGQIADIRVIDHSDTADIAEPAFEDLRELVIDRQTTSVDHVTGATYSSQGFLQAIEDALGVERPDYEDGTYTATAEGYNDDIEIEVVITDGAIESIEIISHSETENIAEPAFDELIEAAISAQSANIDTISGATGSSAGFIEALEQILQDAGAEEVDEEPEEEPDEPEEAAEVLEGRAEGYGGELIVEVSLDDAGEIIAIDIIDHSESDGISDPAFDQVPAAIIESQSTEVDVASGATETSEAIMAAVADALEDEIDEEDEVEADYEDGTYTATGEGYMDDIEIEVVITDGAIESIEILSHDETDSIAEPAFDELIEAAISAQSANIDTISGATGSSAGFIEALEQILQDAGAEEVDEEPEEEPDEPEEAAEVLEGRAEGYGGELIVEVSLDDAGEIIAIDITDHSESDGISDPAFDQVPAAIIESQSTEVDVASGATETSEAIMAAVADALEDEIDEEDEVEADYEDGTYTATAEGYNDDIEIEVVITDGAIESIEIISHSETENIAEPAFDELIEAAISAQSADIDTISGATGTSAGFIEALESVLNEAN
;
A
#
# COMPACT_ATOMS: atom_id res chain seq x y z
N MET A 1 63.45 -72.83 -25.84
CA MET A 1 62.72 -72.24 -24.70
C MET A 1 63.51 -71.04 -24.24
N SER A 2 63.18 -69.86 -24.75
CA SER A 2 63.83 -68.58 -24.42
C SER A 2 62.87 -67.73 -23.60
N ASN A 3 63.39 -67.19 -22.51
CA ASN A 3 62.76 -66.22 -21.62
C ASN A 3 62.05 -65.10 -22.40
N SER A 4 60.74 -64.96 -22.19
CA SER A 4 59.98 -63.76 -22.57
C SER A 4 60.02 -62.75 -21.42
N PHE A 5 60.45 -61.54 -21.77
CA PHE A 5 60.61 -60.38 -20.91
C PHE A 5 59.31 -59.96 -20.20
N ASN A 6 59.35 -59.77 -18.88
CA ASN A 6 58.39 -58.93 -18.13
C ASN A 6 59.04 -57.56 -17.92
N TYR A 7 58.87 -56.65 -18.88
CA TYR A 7 59.00 -55.22 -18.62
C TYR A 7 57.62 -54.72 -18.17
N SER A 8 57.40 -54.61 -16.87
CA SER A 8 56.40 -53.67 -16.37
C SER A 8 56.95 -52.27 -16.65
N GLY A 9 56.29 -51.52 -17.52
CA GLY A 9 56.71 -50.15 -17.84
C GLY A 9 56.79 -49.31 -16.57
N PRO A 10 57.78 -48.41 -16.43
CA PRO A 10 57.81 -47.47 -15.34
C PRO A 10 56.77 -46.40 -15.66
N HIS A 11 55.55 -46.53 -15.15
CA HIS A 11 54.73 -45.34 -15.00
C HIS A 11 55.49 -44.43 -14.03
N ILE A 12 56.07 -43.36 -14.57
CA ILE A 12 56.66 -42.27 -13.80
C ILE A 12 55.63 -41.94 -12.71
N LYS A 13 55.99 -42.13 -11.45
CA LYS A 13 55.08 -41.89 -10.31
C LYS A 13 54.48 -40.50 -10.50
N GLN A 14 53.16 -40.44 -10.69
CA GLN A 14 52.41 -39.19 -10.61
C GLN A 14 52.81 -38.49 -9.29
N LEU A 15 53.20 -37.22 -9.39
CA LEU A 15 53.76 -36.44 -8.27
C LEU A 15 52.70 -36.01 -7.25
N ASP A 16 51.42 -36.24 -7.54
CA ASP A 16 50.29 -35.86 -6.70
C ASP A 16 49.60 -37.10 -6.14
N THR A 17 49.56 -37.17 -4.82
CA THR A 17 48.85 -38.19 -4.05
C THR A 17 47.53 -37.62 -3.55
N ILE A 18 46.52 -38.47 -3.32
CA ILE A 18 45.23 -38.07 -2.72
C ILE A 18 45.46 -37.25 -1.45
N GLU A 19 46.34 -37.73 -0.58
CA GLU A 19 46.71 -37.04 0.67
C GLU A 19 47.22 -35.63 0.43
N LYS A 20 48.06 -35.42 -0.59
CA LYS A 20 48.55 -34.09 -0.94
C LYS A 20 47.43 -33.19 -1.45
N THR A 21 46.52 -33.72 -2.27
CA THR A 21 45.35 -32.96 -2.75
C THR A 21 44.46 -32.53 -1.57
N MET A 22 44.11 -33.46 -0.68
CA MET A 22 43.24 -33.18 0.48
C MET A 22 43.84 -32.12 1.41
N TRP A 23 45.13 -32.20 1.72
CA TRP A 23 45.80 -31.17 2.52
C TRP A 23 45.86 -29.81 1.83
N ASN A 24 45.95 -29.75 0.49
CA ASN A 24 45.87 -28.47 -0.22
C ASN A 24 44.48 -27.85 -0.13
N VAL A 25 43.40 -28.66 -0.11
CA VAL A 25 42.03 -28.16 0.14
C VAL A 25 41.92 -27.61 1.57
N VAL A 26 42.43 -28.32 2.58
CA VAL A 26 42.47 -27.80 3.97
C VAL A 26 43.23 -26.47 4.03
N ILE A 27 44.40 -26.36 3.38
CA ILE A 27 45.18 -25.11 3.33
C ILE A 27 44.39 -23.99 2.65
N ALA A 28 43.64 -24.29 1.60
CA ALA A 28 42.83 -23.32 0.88
C ALA A 28 41.65 -22.79 1.71
N LEU A 29 41.16 -23.58 2.68
CA LEU A 29 40.10 -23.16 3.60
C LEU A 29 40.63 -22.37 4.81
N VAL A 30 41.95 -22.33 5.05
CA VAL A 30 42.54 -21.58 6.18
C VAL A 30 42.17 -20.09 6.17
N PRO A 31 42.18 -19.36 5.04
CA PRO A 31 41.72 -17.96 5.02
C PRO A 31 40.28 -17.81 5.53
N ALA A 32 39.36 -18.68 5.11
CA ALA A 32 37.98 -18.66 5.58
C ALA A 32 37.87 -18.99 7.08
N ILE A 33 38.66 -19.95 7.58
CA ILE A 33 38.74 -20.25 9.02
C ILE A 33 39.28 -19.05 9.81
N ILE A 34 40.27 -18.32 9.28
CA ILE A 34 40.80 -17.13 9.95
C ILE A 34 39.73 -16.02 9.99
N ALA A 35 39.05 -15.78 8.87
CA ALA A 35 37.96 -14.82 8.80
C ALA A 35 36.84 -15.19 9.79
N SER A 36 36.44 -16.46 9.84
CA SER A 36 35.38 -16.92 10.74
C SER A 36 35.73 -16.75 12.22
N VAL A 37 37.00 -16.95 12.59
CA VAL A 37 37.48 -16.73 13.96
C VAL A 37 37.58 -15.24 14.29
N TYR A 38 37.88 -14.41 13.29
CA TYR A 38 37.90 -12.96 13.45
C TYR A 38 36.48 -12.42 13.70
N PHE A 39 35.49 -12.84 12.91
CA PHE A 39 34.11 -12.35 12.98
C PHE A 39 33.29 -12.97 14.13
N PHE A 40 33.36 -14.29 14.34
CA PHE A 40 32.55 -15.03 15.33
C PHE A 40 33.33 -15.50 16.56
N GLY A 41 34.58 -15.07 16.69
CA GLY A 41 35.44 -15.45 17.81
C GLY A 41 35.88 -16.91 17.80
N THR A 42 36.50 -17.33 18.92
CA THR A 42 37.19 -18.62 19.00
C THR A 42 36.27 -19.84 19.05
N TYR A 43 34.98 -19.65 19.31
CA TYR A 43 34.01 -20.75 19.38
C TYR A 43 33.82 -21.43 18.02
N SER A 44 33.82 -20.66 16.93
CA SER A 44 33.77 -21.19 15.56
C SER A 44 34.90 -22.18 15.27
N LEU A 45 36.13 -21.88 15.72
CA LEU A 45 37.28 -22.77 15.61
C LEU A 45 37.06 -24.08 16.37
N TYR A 46 36.42 -24.02 17.53
CA TYR A 46 36.09 -25.20 18.31
C TYR A 46 35.08 -26.09 17.57
N LEU A 47 34.03 -25.52 16.96
CA LEU A 47 33.04 -26.27 16.17
C LEU A 47 33.68 -26.97 14.96
N ILE A 48 34.49 -26.24 14.18
CA ILE A 48 35.25 -26.80 13.05
C ILE A 48 36.18 -27.92 13.52
N GLY A 49 36.90 -27.68 14.63
CA GLY A 49 37.80 -28.66 15.23
C GLY A 49 37.08 -29.90 15.73
N ALA A 50 35.90 -29.75 16.34
CA ALA A 50 35.08 -30.85 16.84
C ALA A 50 34.53 -31.72 15.69
N ALA A 51 34.03 -31.10 14.60
CA ALA A 51 33.60 -31.82 13.40
C ALA A 51 34.76 -32.60 12.76
N ALA A 52 35.90 -31.94 12.53
CA ALA A 52 37.10 -32.58 11.96
C ALA A 52 37.63 -33.73 12.82
N LEU A 53 37.72 -33.53 14.14
CA LEU A 53 38.15 -34.56 15.08
C LEU A 53 37.19 -35.76 15.06
N THR A 54 35.89 -35.50 15.05
CA THR A 54 34.87 -36.55 15.06
C THR A 54 34.90 -37.36 13.77
N CYS A 55 34.98 -36.71 12.61
CA CYS A 55 35.14 -37.38 11.33
C CYS A 55 36.37 -38.32 11.32
N VAL A 56 37.51 -37.84 11.83
CA VAL A 56 38.73 -38.68 11.92
C VAL A 56 38.51 -39.86 12.87
N VAL A 57 37.98 -39.62 14.07
CA VAL A 57 37.76 -40.68 15.07
C VAL A 57 36.81 -41.75 14.56
N VAL A 58 35.72 -41.34 13.92
CA VAL A 58 34.72 -42.25 13.35
C VAL A 58 35.28 -43.01 12.15
N GLU A 59 36.17 -42.43 11.36
CA GLU A 59 36.79 -43.12 10.23
C GLU A 59 37.79 -44.23 10.65
N ILE A 60 38.52 -44.06 11.76
CA ILE A 60 39.54 -45.02 12.24
C ILE A 60 39.08 -46.49 12.24
N PRO A 61 37.95 -46.89 12.85
CA PRO A 61 37.53 -48.29 12.89
C PRO A 61 37.24 -48.88 11.51
N PHE A 62 36.59 -48.12 10.63
CA PHE A 62 36.30 -48.56 9.26
C PHE A 62 37.57 -48.66 8.43
N HIS A 63 38.44 -47.66 8.51
CA HIS A 63 39.70 -47.64 7.78
C HIS A 63 40.66 -48.74 8.26
N LYS A 64 40.69 -49.03 9.56
CA LYS A 64 41.44 -50.17 10.13
C LYS A 64 40.94 -51.50 9.59
N LYS A 65 39.62 -51.66 9.43
CA LYS A 65 39.01 -52.87 8.86
C LYS A 65 39.30 -52.99 7.35
N LEU A 66 39.14 -51.90 6.59
CA LEU A 66 39.36 -51.85 5.14
C LEU A 66 40.83 -52.04 4.74
N THR A 67 41.78 -51.52 5.52
CA THR A 67 43.23 -51.65 5.23
C THR A 67 43.89 -52.88 5.85
N GLY A 68 43.12 -53.73 6.54
CA GLY A 68 43.67 -54.86 7.31
C GLY A 68 44.65 -54.44 8.39
N GLY A 69 44.47 -53.25 8.98
CA GLY A 69 45.28 -52.71 10.08
C GLY A 69 46.61 -52.07 9.71
N LYS A 70 46.88 -51.81 8.42
CA LYS A 70 48.17 -51.25 7.95
C LYS A 70 48.32 -49.74 8.17
N ARG A 71 47.22 -49.00 8.27
CA ARG A 71 47.19 -47.55 8.56
C ARG A 71 46.04 -47.23 9.50
N LEU A 72 46.32 -46.41 10.52
CA LEU A 72 45.34 -46.04 11.55
C LEU A 72 44.56 -44.77 11.19
N ILE A 73 45.21 -43.80 10.54
CA ILE A 73 44.62 -42.54 10.07
C ILE A 73 44.60 -42.57 8.54
N GLY A 74 43.53 -42.04 7.95
CA GLY A 74 43.27 -42.03 6.51
C GLY A 74 44.17 -41.07 5.72
N ASP A 75 43.70 -40.70 4.54
CA ASP A 75 44.35 -39.85 3.54
C ASP A 75 44.03 -38.34 3.69
N GLY A 76 43.53 -37.93 4.85
CA GLY A 76 43.14 -36.53 5.11
C GLY A 76 41.75 -36.16 4.61
N SER A 77 41.06 -37.03 3.87
CA SER A 77 39.71 -36.73 3.38
C SER A 77 38.68 -36.59 4.50
N ALA A 78 38.78 -37.33 5.61
CA ALA A 78 37.92 -37.12 6.78
C ALA A 78 38.10 -35.74 7.44
N VAL A 79 39.33 -35.20 7.42
CA VAL A 79 39.59 -33.84 7.91
C VAL A 79 38.92 -32.83 7.00
N VAL A 80 39.06 -32.98 5.68
CA VAL A 80 38.36 -32.11 4.70
C VAL A 80 36.85 -32.17 4.92
N THR A 81 36.26 -33.36 5.05
CA THR A 81 34.82 -33.54 5.33
C THR A 81 34.39 -32.79 6.58
N GLY A 82 35.10 -32.97 7.70
CA GLY A 82 34.74 -32.30 8.95
C GLY A 82 34.98 -30.79 8.95
N VAL A 83 36.01 -30.31 8.23
CA VAL A 83 36.25 -28.86 8.08
C VAL A 83 35.16 -28.23 7.23
N ILE A 84 34.79 -28.83 6.09
CA ILE A 84 33.69 -28.33 5.24
C ILE A 84 32.37 -28.33 6.01
N LEU A 85 32.06 -29.43 6.71
CA LEU A 85 30.88 -29.50 7.55
C LEU A 85 30.90 -28.40 8.62
N GLY A 86 31.98 -28.26 9.39
CA GLY A 86 32.08 -27.27 10.45
C GLY A 86 31.99 -25.83 9.94
N LEU A 87 32.54 -25.54 8.76
CA LEU A 87 32.42 -24.25 8.10
C LEU A 87 30.99 -23.99 7.59
N SER A 88 30.23 -25.03 7.27
CA SER A 88 28.82 -24.87 6.88
C SER A 88 27.87 -24.70 8.07
N LEU A 89 28.29 -24.89 9.32
CA LEU A 89 27.38 -24.75 10.46
C LEU A 89 27.19 -23.28 10.86
N PRO A 90 26.04 -22.93 11.45
CA PRO A 90 25.89 -21.66 12.16
C PRO A 90 26.92 -21.49 13.30
N PRO A 91 27.38 -20.26 13.57
CA PRO A 91 28.35 -19.98 14.63
C PRO A 91 27.79 -20.22 16.04
N ALA A 92 26.47 -20.14 16.22
CA ALA A 92 25.78 -20.40 17.48
C ALA A 92 25.49 -21.89 17.73
N SER A 93 25.79 -22.79 16.79
CA SER A 93 25.44 -24.20 16.93
C SER A 93 26.06 -24.83 18.19
N PRO A 94 25.28 -25.59 18.98
CA PRO A 94 25.79 -26.30 20.14
C PRO A 94 26.92 -27.26 19.79
N TRP A 95 27.83 -27.47 20.75
CA TRP A 95 29.02 -28.30 20.59
C TRP A 95 28.77 -29.75 20.13
N TRP A 96 27.56 -30.29 20.35
CA TRP A 96 27.21 -31.66 19.99
C TRP A 96 26.75 -31.81 18.52
N ILE A 97 26.23 -30.75 17.91
CA ILE A 97 25.79 -30.72 16.49
C ILE A 97 26.94 -31.13 15.54
N PRO A 98 28.15 -30.50 15.57
CA PRO A 98 29.25 -30.90 14.70
C PRO A 98 29.73 -32.33 14.96
N ILE A 99 29.56 -32.86 16.17
CA ILE A 99 29.92 -34.24 16.51
C ILE A 99 28.95 -35.21 15.84
N VAL A 100 27.64 -35.00 16.00
CA VAL A 100 26.62 -35.84 15.38
C VAL A 100 26.72 -35.77 13.86
N GLY A 101 26.78 -34.57 13.28
CA GLY A 101 26.91 -34.38 11.85
C GLY A 101 28.19 -34.98 11.28
N GLY A 102 29.33 -34.85 11.98
CA GLY A 102 30.60 -35.43 11.57
C GLY A 102 30.57 -36.96 11.57
N ALA A 103 29.91 -37.57 12.57
CA ALA A 103 29.72 -39.01 12.62
C ALA A 103 28.83 -39.51 11.46
N LEU A 104 27.70 -38.84 11.21
CA LEU A 104 26.77 -39.20 10.14
C LEU A 104 27.39 -39.01 8.75
N SER A 105 28.15 -37.92 8.55
CA SER A 105 28.90 -37.66 7.32
C SER A 105 29.80 -38.84 6.95
N ILE A 106 30.54 -39.36 7.92
CA ILE A 106 31.45 -40.48 7.69
C ILE A 106 30.69 -41.80 7.57
N ILE A 107 29.78 -42.10 8.48
CA ILE A 107 29.10 -43.41 8.50
C ILE A 107 28.23 -43.57 7.26
N ILE A 108 27.34 -42.61 7.01
CA ILE A 108 26.33 -42.68 5.94
C ILE A 108 26.91 -42.14 4.64
N GLY A 109 27.44 -40.91 4.67
CA GLY A 109 27.91 -40.23 3.45
C GLY A 109 29.12 -40.88 2.78
N LYS A 110 29.93 -41.64 3.52
CA LYS A 110 31.19 -42.18 3.01
C LYS A 110 31.38 -43.69 3.17
N GLN A 111 31.28 -44.21 4.40
CA GLN A 111 31.69 -45.58 4.71
C GLN A 111 30.65 -46.61 4.28
N LEU A 112 29.36 -46.27 4.31
CA LEU A 112 28.28 -47.14 3.84
C LEU A 112 28.48 -47.55 2.37
N PHE A 113 29.03 -46.66 1.54
CA PHE A 113 29.33 -46.91 0.14
C PHE A 113 30.73 -47.53 -0.10
N GLY A 114 31.49 -47.83 0.95
CA GLY A 114 32.80 -48.48 0.85
C GLY A 114 34.00 -47.53 0.89
N GLY A 115 33.83 -46.28 1.34
CA GLY A 115 34.91 -45.34 1.59
C GLY A 115 35.20 -44.38 0.42
N LEU A 116 36.35 -43.69 0.50
CA LEU A 116 36.72 -42.67 -0.48
C LEU A 116 36.83 -43.27 -1.90
N GLY A 117 36.20 -42.61 -2.87
CA GLY A 117 36.18 -43.03 -4.27
C GLY A 117 34.93 -43.83 -4.66
N ASN A 118 34.11 -44.25 -3.69
CA ASN A 118 32.83 -44.92 -3.92
C ASN A 118 31.64 -44.12 -3.38
N ASN A 119 31.87 -42.98 -2.74
CA ASN A 119 30.79 -42.14 -2.23
C ASN A 119 30.04 -41.48 -3.40
N ILE A 120 28.74 -41.75 -3.48
CA ILE A 120 27.86 -41.19 -4.52
C ILE A 120 27.66 -39.69 -4.27
N PHE A 121 27.47 -39.33 -3.01
CA PHE A 121 27.20 -37.97 -2.56
C PHE A 121 28.42 -37.36 -1.87
N ASN A 122 28.48 -36.02 -1.80
CA ASN A 122 29.46 -35.33 -0.96
C ASN A 122 29.20 -35.67 0.53
N PRO A 123 30.14 -36.31 1.25
CA PRO A 123 29.89 -36.78 2.61
C PRO A 123 29.59 -35.67 3.62
N ALA A 124 30.18 -34.48 3.44
CA ALA A 124 29.98 -33.36 4.36
C ALA A 124 28.55 -32.81 4.23
N LEU A 125 28.08 -32.66 2.98
CA LEU A 125 26.71 -32.22 2.72
C LEU A 125 25.67 -33.24 3.16
N VAL A 126 25.95 -34.55 3.09
CA VAL A 126 25.04 -35.57 3.65
C VAL A 126 24.86 -35.36 5.15
N GLY A 127 25.95 -35.14 5.89
CA GLY A 127 25.84 -34.82 7.31
C GLY A 127 25.09 -33.52 7.58
N ARG A 128 25.39 -32.47 6.81
CA ARG A 128 24.71 -31.17 6.90
C ARG A 128 23.21 -31.27 6.62
N ALA A 129 22.82 -31.97 5.55
CA ALA A 129 21.42 -32.16 5.19
C ALA A 129 20.65 -32.91 6.28
N ILE A 130 21.25 -33.96 6.87
CA ILE A 130 20.61 -34.67 7.99
C ILE A 130 20.48 -33.74 9.20
N LEU A 131 21.49 -32.92 9.50
CA LEU A 131 21.42 -31.94 10.59
C LEU A 131 20.32 -30.90 10.33
N ALA A 132 20.25 -30.35 9.12
CA ALA A 132 19.25 -29.36 8.73
C ALA A 132 17.82 -29.92 8.86
N ILE A 133 17.59 -31.15 8.43
CA ILE A 133 16.27 -31.79 8.52
C ILE A 133 15.93 -32.21 9.96
N SER A 134 16.91 -32.68 10.73
CA SER A 134 16.66 -33.25 12.06
C SER A 134 16.65 -32.19 13.18
N TRP A 135 17.34 -31.07 12.98
CA TRP A 135 17.50 -29.98 13.95
C TRP A 135 17.50 -28.60 13.26
N PRO A 136 16.40 -28.23 12.57
CA PRO A 136 16.33 -27.00 11.78
C PRO A 136 16.61 -25.76 12.63
N VAL A 137 16.03 -25.65 13.83
CA VAL A 137 16.24 -24.52 14.77
C VAL A 137 17.72 -24.21 15.03
N TYR A 138 18.55 -25.23 15.28
CA TYR A 138 20.00 -25.03 15.51
C TYR A 138 20.79 -24.73 14.24
N MET A 139 20.20 -25.00 13.08
CA MET A 139 20.78 -24.85 11.76
C MET A 139 20.36 -23.55 11.07
N THR A 140 19.34 -22.85 11.59
CA THR A 140 18.84 -21.56 11.11
C THR A 140 19.08 -20.41 12.09
N HIS A 141 19.76 -20.65 13.21
CA HIS A 141 20.06 -19.64 14.22
C HIS A 141 21.37 -18.88 13.92
N TRP A 142 21.25 -17.69 13.33
CA TRP A 142 22.38 -16.85 12.92
C TRP A 142 22.66 -15.72 13.93
N VAL A 143 23.94 -15.32 14.01
CA VAL A 143 24.37 -14.22 14.89
C VAL A 143 25.21 -13.22 14.10
N THR A 144 25.08 -11.94 14.43
CA THR A 144 25.92 -10.89 13.84
C THR A 144 27.38 -11.03 14.26
N PRO A 145 28.33 -10.76 13.36
CA PRO A 145 29.74 -10.65 13.73
C PRO A 145 29.96 -9.60 14.82
N PHE A 146 30.87 -9.88 15.75
CA PHE A 146 31.25 -9.02 16.89
C PHE A 146 30.20 -8.75 17.98
N ASP A 147 28.92 -8.57 17.62
CA ASP A 147 27.86 -8.21 18.58
C ASP A 147 27.16 -9.43 19.18
N GLY A 148 27.17 -10.59 18.49
CA GLY A 148 26.66 -11.85 19.03
C GLY A 148 25.15 -11.87 19.28
N VAL A 149 24.45 -10.85 18.76
CA VAL A 149 22.99 -10.74 18.77
C VAL A 149 22.42 -11.64 17.68
N THR A 150 21.28 -12.26 17.96
CA THR A 150 20.53 -13.08 17.01
C THR A 150 19.91 -12.21 15.94
N THR A 151 20.09 -12.57 14.68
CA THR A 151 19.58 -11.77 13.54
C THR A 151 19.25 -12.72 12.40
N SER A 152 18.26 -12.38 11.58
CA SER A 152 18.01 -13.07 10.32
C SER A 152 19.24 -12.97 9.39
N THR A 153 19.49 -14.01 8.58
CA THR A 153 20.51 -13.86 7.53
C THR A 153 20.02 -12.88 6.48
N PRO A 154 20.92 -12.17 5.77
CA PRO A 154 20.52 -11.29 4.67
C PRO A 154 19.67 -12.05 3.64
N LEU A 155 19.95 -13.34 3.46
CA LEU A 155 19.28 -14.23 2.52
C LEU A 155 17.89 -14.70 2.98
N ALA A 156 17.66 -14.84 4.30
CA ALA A 156 16.34 -15.14 4.85
C ALA A 156 15.48 -13.88 5.00
N ALA A 157 16.10 -12.71 5.10
CA ALA A 157 15.42 -11.44 5.25
C ALA A 157 14.94 -10.82 3.93
N ALA A 158 15.29 -11.42 2.76
CA ALA A 158 14.97 -11.01 1.37
C ALA A 158 15.10 -9.51 1.01
N SER A 159 15.53 -8.65 1.93
CA SER A 159 15.41 -7.19 1.89
C SER A 159 16.62 -6.52 2.55
N ALA A 160 17.82 -7.05 2.34
CA ALA A 160 19.05 -6.46 2.86
C ALA A 160 20.24 -6.68 1.92
N SER A 161 20.59 -5.69 1.11
CA SER A 161 21.71 -4.79 1.44
C SER A 161 22.27 -4.09 0.18
N SER A 162 22.17 -2.76 0.17
CA SER A 162 23.02 -1.87 -0.62
C SER A 162 24.50 -1.93 -0.20
N ASP A 163 24.87 -2.84 0.71
CA ASP A 163 26.19 -2.98 1.30
C ASP A 163 26.88 -4.30 0.88
N TYR A 164 27.09 -4.40 -0.43
CA TYR A 164 27.88 -5.48 -1.03
C TYR A 164 29.31 -5.55 -0.46
N LEU A 165 29.83 -4.46 0.10
CA LEU A 165 31.14 -4.45 0.75
C LEU A 165 31.13 -5.29 2.02
N ASN A 166 30.08 -5.18 2.85
CA ASN A 166 29.95 -6.01 4.04
C ASN A 166 29.70 -7.49 3.70
N LEU A 167 28.98 -7.82 2.63
CA LEU A 167 28.86 -9.18 2.09
C LEU A 167 30.22 -9.71 1.58
N PHE A 168 30.96 -8.87 0.87
CA PHE A 168 32.23 -9.27 0.27
C PHE A 168 33.34 -9.46 1.31
N ILE A 169 33.41 -8.58 2.31
CA ILE A 169 34.38 -8.60 3.40
C ILE A 169 33.99 -9.65 4.45
N GLY A 170 32.70 -9.74 4.76
CA GLY A 170 32.10 -10.75 5.62
C GLY A 170 31.60 -10.30 6.98
N ASN A 171 31.24 -9.02 7.10
CA ASN A 171 30.63 -8.46 8.29
C ASN A 171 29.10 -8.63 8.28
N MET A 172 28.62 -9.86 8.05
CA MET A 172 27.19 -10.19 8.01
C MET A 172 26.88 -11.52 8.71
N PRO A 173 25.65 -11.69 9.24
CA PRO A 173 25.22 -12.95 9.84
C PRO A 173 25.14 -14.07 8.80
N GLY A 174 25.58 -15.27 9.17
CA GLY A 174 25.55 -16.44 8.30
C GLY A 174 26.41 -17.60 8.78
N SER A 175 26.53 -18.64 7.96
CA SER A 175 27.36 -19.82 8.21
C SER A 175 28.83 -19.46 8.39
N ILE A 176 29.52 -20.19 9.27
CA ILE A 176 30.89 -19.90 9.73
C ILE A 176 31.85 -19.61 8.56
N GLY A 177 31.80 -20.41 7.50
CA GLY A 177 32.70 -20.33 6.34
C GLY A 177 32.19 -19.49 5.19
N GLU A 178 30.96 -18.99 5.26
CA GLU A 178 30.30 -18.23 4.19
C GLU A 178 30.41 -16.73 4.40
N THR A 179 30.78 -16.31 5.62
CA THR A 179 30.98 -14.90 5.98
C THR A 179 31.77 -14.11 4.95
N SER A 180 33.00 -14.51 4.64
CA SER A 180 33.88 -13.68 3.79
C SER A 180 34.06 -14.27 2.40
N ALA A 181 33.33 -13.71 1.42
CA ALA A 181 33.52 -14.03 0.00
C ALA A 181 34.98 -13.80 -0.43
N LEU A 182 35.60 -12.71 0.03
CA LEU A 182 37.02 -12.43 -0.23
C LEU A 182 37.94 -13.55 0.27
N ALA A 183 37.75 -14.03 1.50
CA ALA A 183 38.58 -15.10 2.06
C ALA A 183 38.42 -16.41 1.27
N LEU A 184 37.20 -16.72 0.84
CA LEU A 184 36.91 -17.87 -0.01
C LEU A 184 37.57 -17.74 -1.39
N LEU A 185 37.52 -16.56 -2.01
CA LEU A 185 38.16 -16.30 -3.30
C LEU A 185 39.69 -16.40 -3.24
N ILE A 186 40.32 -15.96 -2.14
CA ILE A 186 41.76 -16.15 -1.92
C ILE A 186 42.11 -17.65 -1.86
N GLY A 187 41.28 -18.44 -1.17
CA GLY A 187 41.41 -19.90 -1.11
C GLY A 187 41.21 -20.56 -2.48
N ALA A 188 40.17 -20.16 -3.21
CA ALA A 188 39.85 -20.65 -4.54
C ALA A 188 40.99 -20.35 -5.54
N PHE A 189 41.55 -19.13 -5.49
CA PHE A 189 42.71 -18.74 -6.29
C PHE A 189 43.94 -19.60 -5.99
N TYR A 190 44.17 -19.94 -4.72
CA TYR A 190 45.22 -20.88 -4.35
C TYR A 190 45.02 -22.27 -4.99
N LEU A 191 43.81 -22.83 -4.95
CA LEU A 191 43.50 -24.13 -5.57
C LEU A 191 43.61 -24.08 -7.10
N TYR A 192 43.18 -22.98 -7.72
CA TYR A 192 43.34 -22.72 -9.14
C TYR A 192 44.82 -22.76 -9.55
N LYS A 193 45.68 -22.01 -8.85
CA LYS A 193 47.12 -21.97 -9.14
C LYS A 193 47.80 -23.33 -8.95
N ARG A 194 47.29 -24.16 -8.02
CA ARG A 194 47.76 -25.52 -7.79
C ARG A 194 47.22 -26.54 -8.80
N GLY A 195 46.22 -26.18 -9.60
CA GLY A 195 45.60 -27.06 -10.59
C GLY A 195 44.63 -28.10 -9.98
N TYR A 196 44.09 -27.84 -8.79
CA TYR A 196 43.14 -28.73 -8.12
C TYR A 196 41.68 -28.27 -8.26
N LEU A 197 41.43 -27.01 -8.64
CA LEU A 197 40.09 -26.46 -8.88
C LEU A 197 39.66 -26.66 -10.34
N ASP A 198 38.49 -27.25 -10.58
CA ASP A 198 37.91 -27.37 -11.93
C ASP A 198 36.91 -26.23 -12.22
N LEU A 199 37.38 -25.24 -12.99
CA LEU A 199 36.57 -24.10 -13.41
C LEU A 199 35.36 -24.49 -14.27
N ARG A 200 35.34 -25.70 -14.85
CA ARG A 200 34.19 -26.18 -15.63
C ARG A 200 32.97 -26.49 -14.76
N ILE A 201 33.15 -26.61 -13.45
CA ILE A 201 32.04 -26.75 -12.51
C ILE A 201 31.76 -25.39 -11.88
N SER A 202 32.79 -24.74 -11.31
CA SER A 202 32.61 -23.53 -10.49
C SER A 202 32.09 -22.33 -11.28
N ILE A 203 32.62 -22.04 -12.47
CA ILE A 203 32.17 -20.87 -13.26
C ILE A 203 30.73 -21.08 -13.75
N PRO A 204 30.37 -22.22 -14.38
CA PRO A 204 28.99 -22.44 -14.79
C PRO A 204 28.00 -22.49 -13.63
N TYR A 205 28.41 -22.94 -12.44
CA TYR A 205 27.58 -22.84 -11.23
C TYR A 205 27.27 -21.36 -10.93
N VAL A 206 28.30 -20.54 -10.67
CA VAL A 206 28.09 -19.13 -10.29
C VAL A 206 27.34 -18.37 -11.38
N ALA A 207 27.68 -18.58 -12.65
CA ALA A 207 27.02 -17.94 -13.78
C ALA A 207 25.55 -18.37 -13.93
N ALA A 208 25.24 -19.65 -13.79
CA ALA A 208 23.87 -20.13 -13.85
C ALA A 208 23.03 -19.60 -12.68
N SER A 209 23.59 -19.54 -11.46
CA SER A 209 22.90 -18.90 -10.35
C SER A 209 22.61 -17.42 -10.61
N ALA A 210 23.56 -16.68 -11.19
CA ALA A 210 23.35 -15.27 -11.53
C ALA A 210 22.23 -15.08 -12.57
N VAL A 211 22.27 -15.88 -13.65
CA VAL A 211 21.28 -15.81 -14.73
C VAL A 211 19.89 -16.25 -14.23
N THR A 212 19.81 -17.30 -13.42
CA THR A 212 18.54 -17.73 -12.84
C THR A 212 17.99 -16.71 -11.85
N ALA A 213 18.84 -16.03 -11.08
CA ALA A 213 18.41 -14.93 -10.22
C ALA A 213 17.82 -13.77 -11.05
N LEU A 214 18.48 -13.37 -12.14
CA LEU A 214 17.95 -12.37 -13.08
C LEU A 214 16.57 -12.74 -13.62
N ILE A 215 16.38 -14.01 -14.02
CA ILE A 215 15.11 -14.50 -14.57
C ILE A 215 13.97 -14.42 -13.55
N PHE A 216 14.26 -14.62 -12.27
CA PHE A 216 13.25 -14.56 -11.19
C PHE A 216 13.17 -13.19 -10.51
N GLY A 217 13.76 -12.14 -11.08
CA GLY A 217 13.71 -10.78 -10.51
C GLY A 217 14.50 -10.59 -9.20
N VAL A 218 15.41 -11.50 -8.86
CA VAL A 218 16.25 -11.42 -7.65
C VAL A 218 17.62 -10.83 -8.01
N ASP A 219 18.16 -9.94 -7.18
CA ASP A 219 19.51 -9.38 -7.40
C ASP A 219 20.56 -10.51 -7.54
N PRO A 220 21.21 -10.63 -8.71
CA PRO A 220 22.21 -11.65 -8.97
C PRO A 220 23.48 -11.45 -8.15
N LEU A 221 23.90 -10.21 -7.95
CA LEU A 221 25.12 -9.90 -7.23
C LEU A 221 24.96 -10.24 -5.76
N PHE A 222 23.83 -9.84 -5.18
CA PHE A 222 23.41 -10.30 -3.86
C PHE A 222 23.35 -11.82 -3.80
N THR A 223 22.67 -12.50 -4.73
CA THR A 223 22.55 -13.96 -4.73
C THR A 223 23.91 -14.68 -4.71
N ILE A 224 24.88 -14.19 -5.48
CA ILE A 224 26.23 -14.76 -5.58
C ILE A 224 27.04 -14.50 -4.30
N LEU A 225 26.98 -13.27 -3.77
CA LEU A 225 27.76 -12.85 -2.61
C LEU A 225 27.13 -13.31 -1.29
N ALA A 226 25.80 -13.46 -1.25
CA ALA A 226 25.03 -13.87 -0.08
C ALA A 226 24.89 -15.40 0.00
N GLY A 227 25.30 -15.91 1.16
CA GLY A 227 25.21 -17.32 1.52
C GLY A 227 26.24 -18.22 0.81
N SER A 228 25.85 -19.48 0.59
CA SER A 228 26.80 -20.56 0.35
C SER A 228 27.30 -20.72 -1.07
N ILE A 229 26.92 -19.87 -2.04
CA ILE A 229 27.17 -20.15 -3.47
C ILE A 229 28.67 -20.20 -3.78
N ILE A 230 29.44 -19.19 -3.37
CA ILE A 230 30.89 -19.16 -3.59
C ILE A 230 31.54 -20.34 -2.85
N PHE A 231 31.16 -20.59 -1.59
CA PHE A 231 31.71 -21.71 -0.82
C PHE A 231 31.42 -23.06 -1.49
N GLY A 232 30.16 -23.27 -1.89
CA GLY A 232 29.65 -24.44 -2.59
C GLY A 232 30.34 -24.66 -3.93
N ALA A 233 30.39 -23.64 -4.78
CA ALA A 233 30.93 -23.72 -6.14
C ALA A 233 32.43 -24.02 -6.18
N PHE A 234 33.22 -23.47 -5.24
CA PHE A 234 34.68 -23.58 -5.27
C PHE A 234 35.26 -24.68 -4.37
N PHE A 235 34.55 -25.12 -3.33
CA PHE A 235 35.08 -26.08 -2.35
C PHE A 235 34.27 -27.36 -2.20
N ILE A 236 32.99 -27.37 -2.59
CA ILE A 236 32.08 -28.50 -2.34
C ILE A 236 31.69 -29.21 -3.64
N ALA A 237 31.17 -28.48 -4.62
CA ALA A 237 30.74 -29.00 -5.92
C ALA A 237 31.91 -29.56 -6.75
N THR A 238 33.14 -29.09 -6.49
CA THR A 238 34.36 -29.58 -7.14
C THR A 238 34.94 -30.84 -6.50
N ASP A 239 34.20 -31.53 -5.61
CA ASP A 239 34.64 -32.81 -5.07
C ASP A 239 34.84 -33.83 -6.21
N MET A 240 36.02 -34.44 -6.26
CA MET A 240 36.48 -35.24 -7.39
C MET A 240 35.78 -36.60 -7.50
N VAL A 241 35.10 -37.05 -6.43
CA VAL A 241 34.45 -38.36 -6.39
C VAL A 241 32.98 -38.30 -6.79
N SER A 242 32.27 -37.26 -6.34
CA SER A 242 30.82 -37.12 -6.53
C SER A 242 30.43 -36.26 -7.73
N SER A 243 31.40 -35.65 -8.42
CA SER A 243 31.18 -34.87 -9.66
C SER A 243 31.46 -35.70 -10.93
N PRO A 244 30.88 -35.32 -12.08
CA PRO A 244 31.09 -36.04 -13.35
C PRO A 244 32.55 -36.06 -13.81
N SER A 245 32.95 -37.15 -14.45
CA SER A 245 34.28 -37.34 -15.02
C SER A 245 34.46 -36.69 -16.40
N THR A 246 33.39 -36.52 -17.18
CA THR A 246 33.40 -35.96 -18.53
C THR A 246 33.45 -34.43 -18.53
N LYS A 247 34.14 -33.82 -19.52
CA LYS A 247 34.29 -32.35 -19.58
C LYS A 247 32.95 -31.62 -19.76
N SER A 248 32.10 -32.15 -20.64
CA SER A 248 30.74 -31.65 -20.90
C SER A 248 29.82 -31.92 -19.72
N GLY A 249 29.92 -33.10 -19.09
CA GLY A 249 29.16 -33.43 -17.90
C GLY A 249 29.43 -32.49 -16.73
N ARG A 250 30.69 -32.07 -16.53
CA ARG A 250 31.05 -31.08 -15.50
C ARG A 250 30.40 -29.71 -15.69
N VAL A 251 30.29 -29.25 -16.94
CA VAL A 251 29.61 -27.98 -17.25
C VAL A 251 28.11 -28.11 -16.99
N ALA A 252 27.48 -29.16 -17.50
CA ALA A 252 26.05 -29.42 -17.25
C ALA A 252 25.74 -29.58 -15.75
N TYR A 253 26.62 -30.24 -15.01
CA TYR A 253 26.53 -30.38 -13.57
C TYR A 253 26.64 -29.04 -12.84
N GLY A 254 27.61 -28.19 -13.22
CA GLY A 254 27.72 -26.84 -12.67
C GLY A 254 26.45 -26.01 -12.92
N ILE A 255 25.95 -26.00 -14.16
CA ILE A 255 24.72 -25.28 -14.53
C ILE A 255 23.53 -25.78 -13.68
N GLY A 256 23.33 -27.10 -13.60
CA GLY A 256 22.22 -27.64 -12.83
C GLY A 256 22.34 -27.37 -11.33
N CYS A 257 23.54 -27.37 -10.75
CA CYS A 257 23.73 -26.93 -9.36
C CYS A 257 23.35 -25.46 -9.18
N GLY A 258 23.71 -24.60 -10.13
CA GLY A 258 23.44 -23.16 -10.05
C GLY A 258 21.96 -22.83 -10.13
N ILE A 259 21.27 -23.38 -11.13
CA ILE A 259 19.82 -23.23 -11.32
C ILE A 259 19.08 -23.76 -10.08
N LEU A 260 19.36 -25.00 -9.70
CA LEU A 260 18.64 -25.65 -8.60
C LEU A 260 18.88 -24.97 -7.26
N THR A 261 20.05 -24.35 -7.05
CA THR A 261 20.30 -23.56 -5.84
C THR A 261 19.35 -22.37 -5.75
N VAL A 262 19.19 -21.62 -6.85
CA VAL A 262 18.33 -20.43 -6.86
C VAL A 262 16.86 -20.82 -6.80
N VAL A 263 16.45 -21.85 -7.53
CA VAL A 263 15.08 -22.39 -7.45
C VAL A 263 14.73 -22.79 -6.01
N ILE A 264 15.61 -23.52 -5.33
CA ILE A 264 15.36 -23.88 -3.92
C ILE A 264 15.32 -22.63 -3.03
N ARG A 265 16.17 -21.62 -3.27
CA ARG A 265 16.16 -20.39 -2.49
C ARG A 265 14.89 -19.54 -2.66
N VAL A 266 14.34 -19.51 -3.87
CA VAL A 266 13.18 -18.66 -4.21
C VAL A 266 11.87 -19.36 -3.83
N PHE A 267 11.75 -20.67 -4.13
CA PHE A 267 10.48 -21.40 -4.00
C PHE A 267 10.37 -22.26 -2.74
N THR A 268 11.36 -22.29 -1.84
CA THR A 268 11.30 -23.10 -0.62
C THR A 268 11.70 -22.30 0.61
N ALA A 269 11.19 -22.72 1.78
CA ALA A 269 11.55 -22.15 3.08
C ALA A 269 13.02 -22.40 3.52
N TYR A 270 13.85 -23.00 2.66
CA TYR A 270 15.26 -23.22 2.93
C TYR A 270 16.12 -22.09 2.32
N PRO A 271 16.46 -21.03 3.08
CA PRO A 271 17.31 -19.94 2.58
C PRO A 271 18.68 -20.45 2.10
N GLU A 272 19.16 -21.59 2.61
CA GLU A 272 20.40 -22.24 2.15
C GLU A 272 20.15 -23.39 1.14
N GLY A 273 19.84 -23.05 -0.13
CA GLY A 273 19.58 -24.05 -1.19
C GLY A 273 20.80 -24.86 -1.71
N VAL A 274 22.03 -24.47 -1.40
CA VAL A 274 23.26 -25.07 -1.97
C VAL A 274 23.45 -26.54 -1.57
N THR A 275 23.12 -26.89 -0.33
CA THR A 275 23.31 -28.25 0.21
C THR A 275 22.52 -29.27 -0.59
N PHE A 276 21.22 -29.01 -0.76
CA PHE A 276 20.31 -29.90 -1.45
C PHE A 276 20.57 -29.91 -2.95
N ALA A 277 20.83 -28.74 -3.55
CA ALA A 277 21.15 -28.65 -4.98
C ALA A 277 22.37 -29.50 -5.36
N ILE A 278 23.47 -29.42 -4.60
CA ILE A 278 24.68 -30.22 -4.88
C ILE A 278 24.42 -31.71 -4.68
N LEU A 279 23.67 -32.11 -3.65
CA LEU A 279 23.36 -33.52 -3.38
C LEU A 279 22.49 -34.14 -4.49
N ILE A 280 21.45 -33.44 -4.93
CA ILE A 280 20.59 -33.86 -6.04
C ILE A 280 21.43 -34.04 -7.30
N MET A 281 22.27 -33.05 -7.61
CA MET A 281 23.15 -33.09 -8.77
C MET A 281 24.23 -34.16 -8.67
N ASN A 282 24.73 -34.48 -7.47
CA ASN A 282 25.64 -35.62 -7.27
C ASN A 282 24.96 -36.93 -7.67
N GLY A 283 23.66 -37.08 -7.40
CA GLY A 283 22.85 -38.21 -7.89
C GLY A 283 22.81 -38.31 -9.42
N PHE A 284 22.74 -37.16 -10.11
CA PHE A 284 22.74 -37.08 -11.57
C PHE A 284 24.13 -37.20 -12.22
N SER A 285 25.22 -37.21 -11.43
CA SER A 285 26.59 -37.24 -11.96
C SER A 285 26.83 -38.41 -12.93
N HIS A 286 26.35 -39.60 -12.58
CA HIS A 286 26.46 -40.79 -13.41
C HIS A 286 25.64 -40.71 -14.71
N LEU A 287 24.48 -40.06 -14.65
CA LEU A 287 23.64 -39.82 -15.82
C LEU A 287 24.37 -38.91 -16.82
N PHE A 288 24.95 -37.80 -16.35
CA PHE A 288 25.74 -36.90 -17.18
C PHE A 288 26.90 -37.62 -17.85
N ASP A 289 27.66 -38.43 -17.10
CA ASP A 289 28.77 -39.18 -17.68
C ASP A 289 28.33 -40.19 -18.73
N THR A 290 27.20 -40.88 -18.52
CA THR A 290 26.69 -41.87 -19.48
C THR A 290 26.19 -41.21 -20.77
N VAL A 291 25.58 -40.03 -20.67
CA VAL A 291 24.89 -39.36 -21.79
C VAL A 291 25.84 -38.47 -22.58
N LEU A 292 26.74 -37.79 -21.87
CA LEU A 292 27.69 -36.84 -22.41
C LEU A 292 29.07 -37.47 -22.67
N GLU A 293 29.17 -38.80 -22.53
CA GLU A 293 30.39 -39.54 -22.80
C GLU A 293 30.92 -39.26 -24.22
N GLY A 294 32.14 -38.73 -24.22
CA GLY A 294 32.94 -38.56 -25.43
C GLY A 294 33.42 -39.90 -25.97
N TYR A 295 33.67 -39.95 -27.28
CA TYR A 295 34.12 -41.13 -28.01
C TYR A 295 35.27 -41.87 -27.32
N ILE A 296 35.06 -43.14 -26.96
CA ILE A 296 36.15 -44.05 -26.59
C ILE A 296 36.92 -44.43 -27.86
N PHE A 297 38.21 -44.07 -27.91
CA PHE A 297 39.08 -44.34 -29.05
C PHE A 297 39.16 -45.85 -29.33
N GLY A 298 38.62 -46.31 -30.47
CA GLY A 298 38.67 -47.71 -30.90
C GLY A 298 37.33 -48.47 -30.98
N GLN A 299 36.19 -47.87 -30.58
CA GLN A 299 34.88 -48.50 -30.82
C GLN A 299 34.36 -48.23 -32.25
N VAL A 300 33.89 -49.29 -32.92
CA VAL A 300 33.19 -49.19 -34.22
C VAL A 300 31.86 -48.48 -34.00
N TYR A 301 31.68 -47.35 -34.69
CA TYR A 301 30.52 -46.47 -34.56
C TYR A 301 29.18 -47.22 -34.69
N LYS A 302 28.46 -47.39 -33.57
CA LYS A 302 27.03 -47.67 -33.59
C LYS A 302 26.29 -46.37 -33.29
N LYS A 303 25.61 -45.86 -34.31
CA LYS A 303 24.75 -44.68 -34.26
C LYS A 303 23.54 -44.95 -33.35
N LYS A 304 23.71 -44.77 -32.04
CA LYS A 304 22.63 -44.57 -31.07
C LYS A 304 22.94 -43.29 -30.32
N LYS A 305 22.72 -42.11 -30.94
CA LYS A 305 23.18 -40.83 -30.36
C LYS A 305 22.25 -39.64 -30.60
N LYS A 306 20.93 -39.85 -30.69
CA LYS A 306 19.95 -38.73 -30.63
C LYS A 306 18.86 -38.99 -29.58
N ALA A 307 18.17 -40.13 -29.64
CA ALA A 307 17.06 -40.43 -28.74
C ALA A 307 17.40 -40.42 -27.23
N MET A 308 18.63 -40.83 -26.84
CA MET A 308 19.01 -40.89 -25.42
C MET A 308 19.57 -39.57 -24.87
N GLN A 309 20.07 -38.68 -25.73
CA GLN A 309 20.46 -37.31 -25.35
C GLN A 309 19.21 -36.44 -25.21
N VAL A 310 18.25 -36.61 -26.12
CA VAL A 310 16.91 -36.03 -25.97
C VAL A 310 16.25 -36.56 -24.70
N GLY A 311 16.30 -37.86 -24.41
CA GLY A 311 15.69 -38.42 -23.20
C GLY A 311 16.23 -37.86 -21.88
N VAL A 312 17.47 -37.37 -21.82
CA VAL A 312 18.05 -36.80 -20.57
C VAL A 312 17.84 -35.31 -20.46
N VAL A 313 17.87 -34.58 -21.58
CA VAL A 313 17.37 -33.21 -21.60
C VAL A 313 15.89 -33.22 -21.23
N VAL A 314 15.09 -34.10 -21.83
CA VAL A 314 13.67 -34.29 -21.51
C VAL A 314 13.48 -34.70 -20.06
N VAL A 315 14.26 -35.63 -19.48
CA VAL A 315 14.10 -35.96 -18.06
C VAL A 315 14.56 -34.82 -17.13
N ALA A 316 15.64 -34.10 -17.46
CA ALA A 316 16.07 -32.94 -16.68
C ALA A 316 15.10 -31.76 -16.82
N SER A 317 14.50 -31.57 -17.99
CA SER A 317 13.43 -30.60 -18.28
C SER A 317 12.10 -31.01 -17.67
N ILE A 318 11.78 -32.31 -17.59
CA ILE A 318 10.61 -32.84 -16.86
C ILE A 318 10.83 -32.68 -15.37
N ILE A 319 12.04 -32.92 -14.84
CA ILE A 319 12.33 -32.66 -13.42
C ILE A 319 12.31 -31.15 -13.15
N PHE A 320 12.83 -30.32 -14.06
CA PHE A 320 12.74 -28.87 -13.96
C PHE A 320 11.28 -28.41 -14.01
N ALA A 321 10.48 -28.93 -14.93
CA ALA A 321 9.05 -28.63 -15.05
C ALA A 321 8.26 -29.20 -13.87
N VAL A 322 8.60 -30.37 -13.34
CA VAL A 322 7.96 -30.96 -12.16
C VAL A 322 8.40 -30.26 -10.88
N VAL A 323 9.61 -29.70 -10.80
CA VAL A 323 10.08 -28.91 -9.64
C VAL A 323 9.60 -27.46 -9.74
N ALA A 324 9.44 -26.90 -10.93
CA ALA A 324 8.79 -25.62 -11.16
C ALA A 324 7.28 -25.73 -10.94
N TYR A 325 6.63 -26.75 -11.51
CA TYR A 325 5.23 -27.09 -11.27
C TYR A 325 5.00 -27.50 -9.81
N ALA A 326 5.89 -28.28 -9.18
CA ALA A 326 5.82 -28.51 -7.75
C ALA A 326 6.14 -27.24 -6.95
N GLY A 327 7.00 -26.34 -7.42
CA GLY A 327 7.24 -25.06 -6.77
C GLY A 327 6.06 -24.09 -6.89
N ILE A 328 5.20 -24.29 -7.89
CA ILE A 328 3.94 -23.56 -8.11
C ILE A 328 2.77 -24.27 -7.40
N VAL A 329 2.78 -25.60 -7.31
CA VAL A 329 1.68 -26.42 -6.76
C VAL A 329 1.89 -26.79 -5.29
N PHE A 330 3.12 -27.11 -4.85
CA PHE A 330 3.41 -27.40 -3.43
C PHE A 330 3.38 -26.16 -2.54
N THR A 331 3.55 -24.97 -3.11
CA THR A 331 3.40 -23.73 -2.35
C THR A 331 2.00 -23.55 -1.81
N ASP A 332 0.99 -24.11 -2.49
CA ASP A 332 -0.40 -24.07 -2.03
C ASP A 332 -0.85 -25.39 -1.41
N THR A 333 -0.57 -26.55 -2.02
CA THR A 333 -1.20 -27.81 -1.57
C THR A 333 -0.60 -28.43 -0.30
N GLU A 334 0.72 -28.38 -0.08
CA GLU A 334 1.34 -28.97 1.14
C GLU A 334 1.29 -27.98 2.33
N PHE A 335 1.32 -26.68 2.02
CA PHE A 335 1.08 -25.60 2.98
C PHE A 335 -0.34 -25.70 3.54
N LEU A 336 -1.35 -25.84 2.68
CA LEU A 336 -2.71 -26.12 3.10
C LEU A 336 -2.79 -27.47 3.83
N GLU A 337 -2.24 -28.59 3.33
CA GLU A 337 -2.34 -29.88 4.05
C GLU A 337 -1.68 -29.88 5.46
N GLN A 338 -0.53 -29.21 5.63
CA GLN A 338 0.14 -29.10 6.93
C GLN A 338 -0.65 -28.22 7.91
N HIS A 339 -1.12 -27.05 7.46
CA HIS A 339 -1.92 -26.17 8.29
C HIS A 339 -3.31 -26.76 8.52
N HIS A 340 -3.92 -27.43 7.55
CA HIS A 340 -5.13 -28.22 7.75
C HIS A 340 -4.94 -29.27 8.86
N ARG A 341 -3.76 -29.90 8.98
CA ARG A 341 -3.48 -30.82 10.08
C ARG A 341 -3.35 -30.09 11.42
N VAL A 342 -2.72 -28.93 11.45
CA VAL A 342 -2.55 -28.10 12.67
C VAL A 342 -3.90 -27.57 13.15
N PHE A 343 -4.72 -27.06 12.23
CA PHE A 343 -6.10 -26.64 12.47
C PHE A 343 -6.92 -27.81 13.00
N ASN A 344 -6.94 -28.97 12.32
CA ASN A 344 -7.63 -30.18 12.82
C ASN A 344 -7.14 -30.64 14.22
N GLU A 345 -5.84 -30.54 14.53
CA GLU A 345 -5.30 -30.97 15.83
C GLU A 345 -5.74 -30.06 16.98
N HIS A 346 -6.04 -28.79 16.70
CA HIS A 346 -6.33 -27.77 17.72
C HIS A 346 -7.78 -27.26 17.69
N MET A 347 -8.51 -27.48 16.61
CA MET A 347 -9.92 -27.10 16.43
C MET A 347 -10.78 -27.64 17.57
N ASP A 348 -10.72 -28.95 17.86
CA ASP A 348 -11.46 -29.60 18.95
C ASP A 348 -11.22 -28.97 20.33
N SER A 349 -10.09 -28.27 20.50
CA SER A 349 -9.72 -27.67 21.78
C SER A 349 -10.33 -26.30 22.02
N PHE A 350 -10.73 -25.60 20.96
CA PHE A 350 -11.44 -24.32 21.01
C PHE A 350 -12.92 -24.48 20.68
N PHE A 351 -13.24 -25.34 19.71
CA PHE A 351 -14.57 -25.68 19.25
C PHE A 351 -14.82 -27.20 19.43
N PRO A 352 -15.24 -27.66 20.63
CA PRO A 352 -15.38 -29.09 20.94
C PRO A 352 -16.45 -29.83 20.13
N ARG A 353 -17.26 -29.09 19.39
CA ARG A 353 -18.35 -29.60 18.55
C ARG A 353 -18.14 -29.37 17.05
N ALA A 354 -17.03 -28.75 16.65
CA ALA A 354 -16.69 -28.55 15.25
C ALA A 354 -16.55 -29.89 14.52
N GLU A 355 -17.14 -29.98 13.33
CA GLU A 355 -17.06 -31.16 12.48
C GLU A 355 -15.98 -31.03 11.40
N LYS A 356 -15.86 -29.83 10.82
CA LYS A 356 -14.93 -29.49 9.74
C LYS A 356 -14.58 -28.00 9.79
N PHE A 357 -13.62 -27.59 8.97
CA PHE A 357 -13.36 -26.18 8.71
C PHE A 357 -13.12 -26.01 7.20
N ASN A 358 -13.47 -24.84 6.66
CA ASN A 358 -13.12 -24.44 5.30
C ASN A 358 -12.06 -23.34 5.38
N MET A 359 -11.02 -23.45 4.55
CA MET A 359 -10.02 -22.38 4.39
C MET A 359 -10.58 -21.32 3.44
N LEU A 360 -10.37 -20.05 3.74
CA LEU A 360 -10.80 -18.93 2.89
C LEU A 360 -9.71 -18.57 1.85
N GLU A 361 -10.08 -18.14 0.64
CA GLU A 361 -9.17 -17.90 -0.49
C GLU A 361 -8.66 -16.44 -0.51
N ASP A 362 -7.76 -16.03 0.41
CA ASP A 362 -6.74 -15.00 0.11
C ASP A 362 -5.74 -14.78 1.27
N LEU A 363 -4.77 -15.68 1.41
CA LEU A 363 -3.99 -15.75 2.65
C LEU A 363 -2.51 -16.03 2.39
N ASN A 364 -1.69 -15.06 2.79
CA ASN A 364 -0.24 -15.15 2.81
C ASN A 364 0.25 -16.23 3.80
N LYS A 365 1.46 -16.75 3.63
CA LYS A 365 1.95 -17.92 4.40
C LYS A 365 2.00 -17.73 5.92
N ASP A 366 2.00 -16.47 6.36
CA ASP A 366 2.15 -16.08 7.76
C ASP A 366 0.81 -15.69 8.42
N ARG A 367 -0.29 -15.68 7.65
CA ARG A 367 -1.66 -15.30 8.07
C ARG A 367 -2.64 -16.23 7.38
N LEU A 368 -3.25 -17.16 8.11
CA LEU A 368 -4.26 -18.08 7.60
C LEU A 368 -5.56 -17.93 8.38
N LEU A 369 -6.69 -17.95 7.69
CA LEU A 369 -8.02 -17.93 8.25
C LEU A 369 -8.82 -19.15 7.75
N ALA A 370 -9.52 -19.80 8.67
CA ALA A 370 -10.50 -20.82 8.35
C ALA A 370 -11.80 -20.54 9.09
N GLU A 371 -12.92 -20.76 8.41
CA GLU A 371 -14.23 -20.85 9.05
C GLU A 371 -14.40 -22.25 9.65
N VAL A 372 -14.85 -22.31 10.90
CA VAL A 372 -15.11 -23.55 11.63
C VAL A 372 -16.59 -23.85 11.56
N ILE A 373 -16.92 -25.10 11.20
CA ILE A 373 -18.28 -25.50 10.84
C ILE A 373 -18.73 -26.66 11.71
N GLU A 374 -19.94 -26.53 12.24
CA GLU A 374 -20.73 -27.58 12.89
C GLU A 374 -22.08 -27.63 12.17
N ASP A 375 -22.52 -28.81 11.72
CA ASP A 375 -23.81 -29.00 11.02
C ASP A 375 -24.06 -28.06 9.82
N ASP A 376 -23.01 -27.77 9.04
CA ASP A 376 -23.01 -26.84 7.89
C ASP A 376 -23.23 -25.35 8.25
N GLU A 377 -23.26 -25.00 9.54
CA GLU A 377 -23.27 -23.61 10.04
C GLU A 377 -21.88 -23.18 10.55
N ARG A 378 -21.51 -21.93 10.26
CA ARG A 378 -20.27 -21.30 10.75
C ARG A 378 -20.41 -20.98 12.25
N ILE A 379 -19.68 -21.72 13.08
CA ILE A 379 -19.66 -21.53 14.54
C ILE A 379 -18.50 -20.67 15.04
N GLY A 380 -17.66 -20.19 14.12
CA GLY A 380 -16.57 -19.26 14.41
C GLY A 380 -15.45 -19.36 13.39
N PHE A 381 -14.34 -18.69 13.69
CA PHE A 381 -13.14 -18.66 12.87
C PHE A 381 -11.95 -19.18 13.65
N LEU A 382 -11.02 -19.78 12.93
CA LEU A 382 -9.70 -20.12 13.43
C LEU A 382 -8.68 -19.35 12.59
N ALA A 383 -7.96 -18.45 13.23
CA ALA A 383 -6.89 -17.70 12.62
C ALA A 383 -5.54 -18.24 13.09
N TYR A 384 -4.64 -18.50 12.16
CA TYR A 384 -3.24 -18.81 12.42
C TYR A 384 -2.39 -17.64 11.95
N VAL A 385 -1.65 -17.03 12.87
CA VAL A 385 -0.85 -15.85 12.61
C VAL A 385 0.54 -16.04 13.18
N SER A 386 1.55 -15.76 12.35
CA SER A 386 2.96 -15.81 12.75
C SER A 386 3.56 -14.41 12.88
N ARG A 387 4.27 -14.14 13.99
CA ARG A 387 4.99 -12.88 14.21
C ARG A 387 6.37 -13.13 14.82
N ILE A 388 7.31 -12.21 14.60
CA ILE A 388 8.67 -12.30 15.15
C ILE A 388 8.71 -11.76 16.58
N GLY A 389 9.00 -12.61 17.55
CA GLY A 389 9.31 -12.24 18.94
C GLY A 389 10.77 -11.83 19.16
N TYR A 390 11.17 -11.68 20.41
CA TYR A 390 12.52 -11.28 20.82
C TYR A 390 13.63 -12.22 20.31
N SER A 391 13.43 -13.54 20.39
CA SER A 391 14.46 -14.53 20.02
C SER A 391 14.19 -15.23 18.69
N GLY A 392 12.97 -15.10 18.15
CA GLY A 392 12.52 -15.81 16.95
C GLY A 392 11.01 -15.78 16.81
N GLU A 393 10.52 -16.50 15.81
CA GLU A 393 9.12 -16.55 15.41
C GLU A 393 8.21 -17.16 16.49
N ILE A 394 6.99 -16.63 16.59
CA ILE A 394 5.91 -17.07 17.46
C ILE A 394 4.71 -17.31 16.57
N GLU A 395 4.32 -18.58 16.47
CA GLU A 395 3.15 -19.04 15.73
C GLU A 395 1.98 -19.16 16.70
N ASN A 396 0.97 -18.33 16.51
CA ASN A 396 -0.20 -18.28 17.38
C ASN A 396 -1.46 -18.67 16.62
N MET A 397 -2.32 -19.44 17.28
CA MET A 397 -3.65 -19.76 16.79
C MET A 397 -4.69 -19.11 17.69
N VAL A 398 -5.61 -18.38 17.07
CA VAL A 398 -6.63 -17.58 17.74
C VAL A 398 -7.99 -18.05 17.24
N ALA A 399 -8.84 -18.46 18.17
CA ALA A 399 -10.22 -18.84 17.88
C ALA A 399 -11.11 -17.62 18.15
N ILE A 400 -11.97 -17.29 17.19
CA ILE A 400 -12.84 -16.11 17.21
C ILE A 400 -14.27 -16.60 16.96
N ASN A 401 -15.28 -16.08 17.65
CA ASN A 401 -16.68 -16.46 17.41
C ASN A 401 -17.25 -15.73 16.17
N PRO A 402 -18.45 -16.08 15.69
CA PRO A 402 -19.07 -15.39 14.57
C PRO A 402 -19.32 -13.90 14.82
N GLU A 403 -19.37 -13.48 16.09
CA GLU A 403 -19.56 -12.09 16.53
C GLU A 403 -18.25 -11.28 16.62
N GLY A 404 -17.10 -11.83 16.19
CA GLY A 404 -15.82 -11.11 16.15
C GLY A 404 -15.05 -11.06 17.49
N GLU A 405 -15.44 -11.84 18.50
CA GLU A 405 -14.78 -11.95 19.81
C GLU A 405 -13.80 -13.13 19.88
N VAL A 406 -12.63 -12.90 20.50
CA VAL A 406 -11.66 -13.97 20.77
C VAL A 406 -12.20 -14.95 21.82
N ILE A 407 -12.46 -16.19 21.41
CA ILE A 407 -12.81 -17.32 22.31
C ILE A 407 -11.59 -17.81 23.07
N GLY A 408 -10.41 -17.74 22.44
CA GLY A 408 -9.15 -18.11 23.07
C GLY A 408 -7.97 -18.15 22.12
N SER A 409 -6.78 -18.12 22.70
CA SER A 409 -5.52 -18.10 21.95
C SER A 409 -4.56 -19.20 22.44
N ARG A 410 -3.79 -19.79 21.52
CA ARG A 410 -2.77 -20.79 21.82
C ARG A 410 -1.57 -20.66 20.90
N ILE A 411 -0.41 -20.51 21.52
CA ILE A 411 0.88 -20.61 20.85
C ILE A 411 1.15 -22.07 20.43
N ILE A 412 1.24 -22.28 19.12
CA ILE A 412 1.44 -23.59 18.48
C ILE A 412 2.93 -23.95 18.51
N GLU A 413 3.76 -23.03 18.04
CA GLU A 413 5.22 -23.13 18.07
C GLU A 413 5.83 -21.77 18.40
N HIS A 414 6.95 -21.76 19.09
CA HIS A 414 7.69 -20.53 19.34
C HIS A 414 9.18 -20.81 19.42
N ASN A 415 9.99 -19.92 18.84
CA ASN A 415 11.44 -19.94 18.93
C ASN A 415 11.94 -18.88 19.92
N GLU A 416 11.32 -18.85 21.10
CA GLU A 416 11.67 -17.92 22.17
C GLU A 416 12.75 -18.43 23.12
N SER A 417 13.35 -17.51 23.86
CA SER A 417 14.32 -17.87 24.89
C SER A 417 13.67 -18.76 25.95
N ALA A 418 14.31 -19.89 26.28
CA ALA A 418 13.80 -20.89 27.24
C ALA A 418 13.67 -20.40 28.70
N THR A 419 13.83 -19.10 28.94
CA THR A 419 13.75 -18.47 30.27
C THR A 419 12.49 -17.64 30.40
N LEU A 420 12.51 -16.38 29.93
CA LEU A 420 11.42 -15.43 30.07
C LEU A 420 10.52 -15.39 28.84
N GLY A 421 11.07 -15.51 27.62
CA GLY A 421 10.29 -15.48 26.38
C GLY A 421 9.28 -16.63 26.26
N ALA A 422 9.61 -17.84 26.73
CA ALA A 422 8.67 -18.96 26.76
C ALA A 422 7.47 -18.78 27.72
N GLN A 423 7.46 -17.73 28.55
CA GLN A 423 6.34 -17.49 29.48
C GLN A 423 5.08 -16.96 28.77
N VAL A 424 5.23 -16.40 27.57
CA VAL A 424 4.11 -15.93 26.74
C VAL A 424 3.21 -17.09 26.26
N ALA A 425 3.72 -18.33 26.30
CA ALA A 425 2.94 -19.54 25.99
C ALA A 425 2.17 -20.11 27.20
N GLN A 426 2.20 -19.44 28.36
CA GLN A 426 1.45 -19.91 29.54
C GLN A 426 -0.03 -19.52 29.43
N PRO A 427 -0.97 -20.41 29.81
CA PRO A 427 -2.41 -20.12 29.74
C PRO A 427 -2.81 -18.81 30.42
N GLY A 428 -2.25 -18.52 31.60
CA GLY A 428 -2.59 -17.29 32.33
C GLY A 428 -2.16 -15.97 31.67
N PHE A 429 -1.26 -16.01 30.67
CA PHE A 429 -0.97 -14.83 29.83
C PHE A 429 -1.85 -14.80 28.56
N LEU A 430 -2.41 -15.93 28.13
CA LEU A 430 -3.26 -16.00 26.94
C LEU A 430 -4.75 -15.76 27.27
N GLU A 431 -5.16 -16.09 28.49
CA GLU A 431 -6.53 -15.86 29.01
C GLU A 431 -6.93 -14.38 29.01
N GLN A 432 -5.96 -13.45 29.06
CA GLN A 432 -6.25 -12.01 29.01
C GLN A 432 -6.76 -11.54 27.64
N PHE A 433 -6.62 -12.36 26.60
CA PHE A 433 -7.10 -12.05 25.25
C PHE A 433 -8.53 -12.55 25.01
N GLU A 434 -9.11 -13.35 25.92
CA GLU A 434 -10.46 -13.89 25.77
C GLU A 434 -11.52 -12.79 25.95
N GLY A 435 -12.47 -12.70 25.01
CA GLY A 435 -13.56 -11.73 24.99
C GLY A 435 -13.25 -10.41 24.29
N LEU A 436 -12.06 -10.26 23.70
CA LEU A 436 -11.68 -9.04 22.98
C LEU A 436 -12.20 -9.06 21.54
N ARG A 437 -12.70 -7.91 21.10
CA ARG A 437 -13.13 -7.60 19.72
C ARG A 437 -12.13 -6.67 19.04
N ARG A 438 -12.30 -6.45 17.73
CA ARG A 438 -11.50 -5.42 17.05
C ARG A 438 -11.76 -4.03 17.62
N SER A 439 -13.01 -3.68 17.90
CA SER A 439 -13.40 -2.38 18.47
C SER A 439 -12.75 -2.07 19.83
N ASP A 440 -12.25 -3.09 20.54
CA ASP A 440 -11.47 -2.91 21.77
C ASP A 440 -10.02 -2.43 21.49
N LEU A 441 -9.62 -2.31 20.22
CA LEU A 441 -8.31 -1.82 19.77
C LEU A 441 -8.40 -0.34 19.38
N THR A 442 -7.63 0.54 20.03
CA THR A 442 -7.53 1.96 19.65
C THR A 442 -6.53 2.20 18.51
N PRO A 443 -6.69 3.19 17.61
CA PRO A 443 -5.81 3.32 16.42
C PRO A 443 -4.36 3.79 16.69
N THR A 444 -3.85 3.78 17.94
CA THR A 444 -2.54 4.39 18.28
C THR A 444 -1.53 3.36 18.81
N MET A 445 -0.37 3.24 18.14
CA MET A 445 0.84 2.47 18.47
C MET A 445 0.78 1.36 19.55
N GLY A 446 0.83 0.10 19.10
CA GLY A 446 1.61 -0.97 19.74
C GLY A 446 0.95 -1.69 20.92
N ALA A 447 0.21 -2.77 20.59
CA ALA A 447 -0.50 -3.64 21.53
C ALA A 447 -1.55 -2.87 22.35
N ASN A 448 -2.68 -2.59 21.68
CA ASN A 448 -3.90 -1.95 22.20
C ASN A 448 -4.70 -2.83 23.12
N PHE A 449 -4.05 -3.29 24.16
CA PHE A 449 -4.74 -4.03 25.16
C PHE A 449 -4.13 -3.59 26.48
N ASP A 450 -4.99 -3.32 27.46
CA ASP A 450 -4.58 -2.99 28.83
C ASP A 450 -4.04 -4.27 29.51
N LEU A 451 -2.95 -4.83 28.96
CA LEU A 451 -2.48 -6.18 29.22
C LEU A 451 -1.28 -6.22 30.13
N ASP A 452 -1.27 -7.26 30.92
CA ASP A 452 -0.16 -7.61 31.77
C ASP A 452 1.01 -8.12 30.92
N VAL A 453 1.88 -7.21 30.50
CA VAL A 453 3.15 -7.53 29.84
C VAL A 453 4.06 -8.29 30.81
N ILE A 454 4.61 -9.42 30.37
CA ILE A 454 5.53 -10.21 31.20
C ILE A 454 6.84 -9.43 31.39
N THR A 455 7.17 -9.12 32.65
CA THR A 455 8.38 -8.35 33.00
C THR A 455 9.65 -9.04 32.47
N ASN A 456 10.39 -8.37 31.59
CA ASN A 456 11.58 -8.85 30.86
C ASN A 456 11.31 -9.81 29.67
N ALA A 457 10.06 -9.91 29.20
CA ALA A 457 9.69 -10.56 27.93
C ALA A 457 8.79 -9.63 27.08
N THR A 458 8.96 -8.31 27.21
CA THR A 458 8.12 -7.27 26.61
C THR A 458 7.95 -7.43 25.10
N LEU A 459 9.05 -7.65 24.36
CA LEU A 459 9.00 -7.82 22.90
C LEU A 459 8.28 -9.12 22.48
N SER A 460 8.40 -10.19 23.27
CA SER A 460 7.67 -11.44 23.02
C SER A 460 6.18 -11.31 23.35
N SER A 461 5.84 -10.57 24.42
CA SER A 461 4.45 -10.28 24.80
C SER A 461 3.75 -9.41 23.77
N ILE A 462 4.43 -8.39 23.24
CA ILE A 462 3.91 -7.52 22.17
C ILE A 462 3.70 -8.33 20.88
N ALA A 463 4.63 -9.22 20.53
CA ALA A 463 4.48 -10.07 19.35
C ALA A 463 3.24 -10.99 19.45
N VAL A 464 2.93 -11.53 20.63
CA VAL A 464 1.70 -12.31 20.84
C VAL A 464 0.46 -11.42 20.74
N ALA A 465 0.47 -10.22 21.32
CA ALA A 465 -0.65 -9.28 21.15
C ALA A 465 -0.92 -8.94 19.68
N GLN A 466 0.13 -8.69 18.90
CA GLN A 466 0.04 -8.41 17.46
C GLN A 466 -0.47 -9.62 16.65
N THR A 467 -0.24 -10.85 17.11
CA THR A 467 -0.85 -12.03 16.45
C THR A 467 -2.37 -12.10 16.68
N VAL A 468 -2.86 -11.60 17.83
CA VAL A 468 -4.30 -11.58 18.15
C VAL A 468 -4.99 -10.43 17.41
N GLU A 469 -4.38 -9.25 17.41
CA GLU A 469 -4.82 -8.09 16.61
C GLU A 469 -4.96 -8.45 15.12
N SER A 470 -3.92 -9.01 14.51
CA SER A 470 -3.97 -9.41 13.11
C SER A 470 -4.91 -10.59 12.82
N ALA A 471 -5.32 -11.35 13.84
CA ALA A 471 -6.34 -12.39 13.69
C ALA A 471 -7.76 -11.78 13.70
N LEU A 472 -8.00 -10.79 14.56
CA LEU A 472 -9.25 -10.03 14.59
C LEU A 472 -9.49 -9.28 13.28
N GLU A 473 -8.48 -8.59 12.78
CA GLU A 473 -8.49 -7.89 11.48
C GLU A 473 -8.83 -8.82 10.31
N LEU A 474 -8.33 -10.07 10.31
CA LEU A 474 -8.66 -11.05 9.25
C LEU A 474 -10.13 -11.48 9.30
N VAL A 475 -10.69 -11.61 10.50
CA VAL A 475 -12.09 -12.02 10.70
C VAL A 475 -13.04 -10.89 10.36
N GLU A 476 -12.72 -9.67 10.78
CA GLU A 476 -13.50 -8.46 10.48
C GLU A 476 -13.62 -8.24 8.97
N ARG A 477 -12.50 -8.29 8.22
CA ARG A 477 -12.50 -8.24 6.76
C ARG A 477 -13.38 -9.31 6.09
N GLN A 478 -13.57 -10.46 6.74
CA GLN A 478 -14.44 -11.53 6.24
C GLN A 478 -15.92 -11.32 6.62
N LEU A 479 -16.18 -10.61 7.72
CA LEU A 479 -17.51 -10.29 8.21
C LEU A 479 -18.09 -9.04 7.52
N GLU A 480 -17.25 -8.06 7.21
CA GLU A 480 -17.64 -6.72 6.74
C GLU A 480 -17.25 -6.45 5.27
N GLY A 481 -16.42 -7.32 4.66
CA GLY A 481 -15.89 -7.14 3.31
C GLY A 481 -14.52 -6.44 3.31
N PRO A 482 -13.84 -6.30 2.14
CA PRO A 482 -12.63 -5.50 2.07
C PRO A 482 -12.95 -4.02 2.36
N GLU A 483 -12.32 -3.47 3.40
CA GLU A 483 -12.24 -2.01 3.61
C GLU A 483 -11.45 -1.42 2.41
N PHE A 484 -12.08 -0.49 1.71
CA PHE A 484 -11.61 0.30 0.54
C PHE A 484 -11.79 -0.32 -0.85
N ASP A 485 -12.82 0.20 -1.55
CA ASP A 485 -12.92 0.19 -3.01
C ASP A 485 -12.20 1.43 -3.55
N TYR A 486 -11.02 1.25 -4.13
CA TYR A 486 -10.15 2.35 -4.60
C TYR A 486 -10.71 3.06 -5.85
N PHE A 487 -11.79 2.53 -6.44
CA PHE A 487 -12.36 3.01 -7.70
C PHE A 487 -13.31 4.22 -7.56
N ASP A 488 -13.68 4.62 -6.34
CA ASP A 488 -14.57 5.76 -6.08
C ASP A 488 -13.85 7.07 -5.69
N ILE A 489 -12.50 7.06 -5.62
CA ILE A 489 -11.71 8.26 -5.31
C ILE A 489 -11.39 9.03 -6.61
N PRO A 490 -11.83 10.31 -6.76
CA PRO A 490 -11.54 11.11 -7.94
C PRO A 490 -10.05 11.33 -8.19
N ASN A 491 -9.69 11.72 -9.42
CA ASN A 491 -8.30 12.06 -9.75
C ASN A 491 -7.87 13.32 -8.99
N GLY A 492 -6.73 13.27 -8.28
CA GLY A 492 -6.29 14.40 -7.46
C GLY A 492 -5.11 14.07 -6.53
N TRP A 493 -4.62 15.10 -5.83
CA TRP A 493 -3.64 14.96 -4.76
C TRP A 493 -4.32 15.03 -3.40
N TYR A 494 -3.99 14.08 -2.53
CA TYR A 494 -4.57 13.89 -1.21
C TYR A 494 -3.46 13.97 -0.15
N TYR A 495 -3.78 14.48 1.04
CA TYR A 495 -2.81 14.72 2.11
C TYR A 495 -3.25 14.03 3.39
N GLY A 496 -2.30 13.43 4.08
CA GLY A 496 -2.56 12.74 5.34
C GLY A 496 -1.37 12.74 6.27
N THR A 497 -1.65 12.44 7.53
CA THR A 497 -0.71 12.50 8.63
C THR A 497 -0.71 11.18 9.41
N GLY A 498 0.46 10.75 9.85
CA GLY A 498 0.63 9.49 10.55
C GLY A 498 1.76 9.54 11.56
N SER A 499 1.67 8.72 12.61
CA SER A 499 2.60 8.80 13.74
C SER A 499 3.87 7.95 13.53
N GLY A 500 5.03 8.61 13.36
CA GLY A 500 6.36 7.99 13.28
C GLY A 500 7.04 7.76 14.64
N MET A 501 8.27 7.22 14.65
CA MET A 501 9.02 6.86 15.87
C MET A 501 9.34 8.05 16.81
N TRP A 502 9.51 9.25 16.27
CA TRP A 502 9.94 10.47 16.98
C TRP A 502 9.09 11.70 16.63
N GLY A 503 7.90 11.49 16.07
CA GLY A 503 6.92 12.51 15.73
C GLY A 503 6.22 12.23 14.40
N ASP A 504 5.39 13.16 13.98
CA ASP A 504 4.47 12.97 12.87
C ASP A 504 5.20 12.86 11.53
N VAL A 505 4.59 12.09 10.63
CA VAL A 505 4.96 11.83 9.24
C VAL A 505 3.81 12.35 8.40
N GLU A 506 4.08 13.33 7.55
CA GLU A 506 3.10 13.93 6.63
C GLU A 506 3.35 13.33 5.25
N ALA A 507 2.31 12.81 4.61
CA ALA A 507 2.35 12.18 3.29
C ALA A 507 1.37 12.84 2.32
N GLN A 508 1.73 12.84 1.04
CA GLN A 508 0.93 13.29 -0.09
C GLN A 508 0.78 12.13 -1.07
N VAL A 509 -0.41 11.96 -1.62
CA VAL A 509 -0.80 10.79 -2.41
C VAL A 509 -1.52 11.25 -3.69
N LYS A 510 -1.15 10.72 -4.87
CA LYS A 510 -1.80 11.05 -6.15
C LYS A 510 -2.69 9.90 -6.61
N ILE A 511 -3.94 10.19 -6.93
CA ILE A 511 -4.86 9.27 -7.63
C ILE A 511 -5.03 9.75 -9.08
N GLU A 512 -4.85 8.85 -10.05
CA GLU A 512 -5.12 9.06 -11.48
C GLU A 512 -5.83 7.83 -12.07
N GLU A 513 -6.89 8.05 -12.82
CA GLU A 513 -7.75 7.02 -13.43
C GLU A 513 -8.28 5.98 -12.42
N GLY A 514 -8.55 6.42 -11.17
CA GLY A 514 -8.96 5.53 -10.08
C GLY A 514 -7.84 4.66 -9.49
N PHE A 515 -6.58 4.97 -9.82
CA PHE A 515 -5.40 4.27 -9.29
C PHE A 515 -4.45 5.21 -8.54
N LEU A 516 -3.89 4.69 -7.46
CA LEU A 516 -2.79 5.28 -6.72
C LEU A 516 -1.54 5.39 -7.61
N HIS A 517 -1.27 6.57 -8.13
CA HIS A 517 -0.16 6.85 -9.04
C HIS A 517 1.15 7.15 -8.29
N GLU A 518 1.07 7.89 -7.19
CA GLU A 518 2.25 8.39 -6.48
C GLU A 518 2.03 8.55 -4.97
N VAL A 519 3.10 8.37 -4.18
CA VAL A 519 3.12 8.62 -2.73
C VAL A 519 4.41 9.33 -2.36
N ASN A 520 4.31 10.48 -1.67
CA ASN A 520 5.42 11.36 -1.31
C ASN A 520 5.40 11.70 0.19
N ILE A 521 6.53 11.59 0.88
CA ILE A 521 6.64 12.04 2.29
C ILE A 521 7.10 13.50 2.35
N LEU A 522 6.22 14.39 2.82
CA LEU A 522 6.42 15.83 2.90
C LEU A 522 7.28 16.25 4.10
N ARG A 523 7.00 15.66 5.27
CA ARG A 523 7.70 15.97 6.53
C ARG A 523 7.77 14.73 7.41
N HIS A 524 8.86 14.57 8.15
CA HIS A 524 8.94 13.57 9.21
C HIS A 524 9.92 14.00 10.30
N ARG A 525 9.65 13.67 11.57
CA ARG A 525 10.60 13.88 12.68
C ARG A 525 11.49 12.67 12.99
N ASP A 526 11.36 11.61 12.19
CA ASP A 526 12.11 10.38 12.37
C ASP A 526 13.60 10.47 12.01
N THR A 527 14.39 9.54 12.56
CA THR A 527 15.84 9.49 12.35
C THR A 527 16.16 9.43 10.84
N PRO A 528 16.79 10.46 10.23
CA PRO A 528 16.78 10.65 8.78
C PRO A 528 17.37 9.53 7.93
N HIS A 529 18.30 8.73 8.49
CA HIS A 529 18.91 7.61 7.76
C HIS A 529 18.11 6.31 7.83
N VAL A 530 17.25 6.18 8.85
CA VAL A 530 16.40 4.99 9.06
C VAL A 530 15.07 5.19 8.33
N ALA A 531 14.49 6.39 8.47
CA ALA A 531 13.20 6.77 7.89
C ALA A 531 13.24 6.88 6.36
N ARG A 532 14.20 7.62 5.79
CA ARG A 532 14.36 7.77 4.33
C ARG A 532 14.45 6.44 3.59
N SER A 533 15.20 5.47 4.13
CA SER A 533 15.34 4.14 3.51
C SER A 533 14.08 3.29 3.62
N ALA A 534 13.21 3.60 4.57
CA ALA A 534 11.94 2.95 4.78
C ALA A 534 10.87 3.52 3.84
N PHE A 535 10.81 4.85 3.73
CA PHE A 535 9.87 5.58 2.90
C PHE A 535 10.06 5.28 1.41
N GLU A 536 11.26 5.47 0.87
CA GLU A 536 11.56 5.19 -0.56
C GLU A 536 11.20 3.75 -0.99
N ARG A 537 11.23 2.79 -0.06
CA ARG A 537 10.89 1.38 -0.32
C ARG A 537 9.41 1.08 -0.14
N LEU A 538 8.72 1.84 0.69
CA LEU A 538 7.29 1.68 0.93
C LEU A 538 6.48 2.44 -0.10
N GLU A 539 6.89 3.65 -0.52
CA GLU A 539 6.26 4.43 -1.60
C GLU A 539 6.02 3.56 -2.84
N ASN A 540 7.09 2.95 -3.35
CA ASN A 540 7.06 2.06 -4.51
C ASN A 540 6.24 0.76 -4.28
N ARG A 541 6.04 0.35 -3.03
CA ARG A 541 5.25 -0.86 -2.71
C ARG A 541 3.78 -0.55 -2.62
N VAL A 542 3.41 0.57 -2.01
CA VAL A 542 2.03 1.02 -1.88
C VAL A 542 1.47 1.35 -3.27
N VAL A 543 2.19 2.15 -4.08
CA VAL A 543 1.82 2.46 -5.47
C VAL A 543 1.68 1.19 -6.33
N ARG A 544 2.57 0.20 -6.16
CA ARG A 544 2.47 -1.04 -6.94
C ARG A 544 1.36 -1.98 -6.46
N ALA A 545 1.09 -2.00 -5.16
CA ALA A 545 0.08 -2.86 -4.57
C ALA A 545 -1.33 -2.25 -4.66
N GLN A 546 -1.43 -0.95 -4.97
CA GLN A 546 -2.68 -0.19 -4.88
C GLN A 546 -3.32 -0.36 -3.49
N SER A 547 -2.50 -0.41 -2.44
CA SER A 547 -2.92 -0.69 -1.07
C SER A 547 -1.82 -0.36 -0.06
N THR A 548 -2.21 0.06 1.14
CA THR A 548 -1.33 0.24 2.30
C THR A 548 -1.02 -1.07 3.04
N ASP A 549 -1.66 -2.21 2.68
CA ASP A 549 -1.36 -3.55 3.21
C ASP A 549 -0.06 -4.13 2.63
N VAL A 550 1.05 -3.46 2.94
CA VAL A 550 2.41 -3.83 2.52
C VAL A 550 3.33 -3.97 3.72
N ASP A 551 4.15 -5.03 3.76
CA ASP A 551 5.03 -5.27 4.92
C ASP A 551 5.94 -4.08 5.26
N VAL A 552 5.89 -3.65 6.50
CA VAL A 552 6.78 -2.62 7.05
C VAL A 552 8.26 -3.01 6.99
N ILE A 553 9.15 -2.03 6.82
CA ILE A 553 10.58 -2.28 6.68
C ILE A 553 11.21 -2.61 8.04
N SER A 554 11.89 -3.76 8.11
CA SER A 554 12.54 -4.25 9.33
C SER A 554 13.68 -3.31 9.78
N GLY A 555 13.62 -2.83 11.03
CA GLY A 555 14.59 -1.88 11.59
C GLY A 555 14.17 -0.41 11.49
N SER A 556 13.06 -0.12 10.81
CA SER A 556 12.41 1.19 10.70
C SER A 556 10.90 1.08 10.91
N THR A 557 10.46 0.05 11.64
CA THR A 557 9.06 -0.38 11.76
C THR A 557 8.11 0.75 12.16
N MET A 558 8.54 1.62 13.08
CA MET A 558 7.72 2.75 13.53
C MET A 558 7.62 3.85 12.46
N SER A 559 8.72 4.14 11.76
CA SER A 559 8.72 5.05 10.60
C SER A 559 7.85 4.50 9.47
N SER A 560 8.01 3.22 9.16
CA SER A 560 7.21 2.52 8.15
C SER A 560 5.72 2.55 8.44
N ARG A 561 5.31 2.34 9.69
CA ARG A 561 3.90 2.45 10.08
C ARG A 561 3.40 3.89 10.08
N GLY A 562 4.22 4.85 10.49
CA GLY A 562 3.87 6.27 10.42
C GLY A 562 3.61 6.73 9.00
N MET A 563 4.39 6.25 8.03
CA MET A 563 4.10 6.51 6.61
C MET A 563 2.81 5.82 6.13
N LEU A 564 2.63 4.53 6.41
CA LEU A 564 1.43 3.82 5.92
C LEU A 564 0.16 4.41 6.51
N SER A 565 0.18 4.76 7.80
CA SER A 565 -0.89 5.48 8.47
C SER A 565 -1.13 6.87 7.87
N ALA A 566 -0.09 7.58 7.43
CA ALA A 566 -0.26 8.88 6.76
C ALA A 566 -0.85 8.75 5.35
N VAL A 567 -0.63 7.61 4.68
CA VAL A 567 -1.23 7.29 3.38
C VAL A 567 -2.67 6.84 3.57
N ASP A 568 -2.96 6.03 4.59
CA ASP A 568 -4.34 5.67 4.96
C ASP A 568 -5.15 6.92 5.33
N ASP A 569 -4.58 7.82 6.14
CA ASP A 569 -5.21 9.10 6.51
C ASP A 569 -5.47 9.98 5.27
N ALA A 570 -4.54 9.99 4.31
CA ALA A 570 -4.72 10.71 3.05
C ALA A 570 -5.85 10.12 2.19
N LEU A 571 -6.10 8.82 2.30
CA LEU A 571 -7.12 8.10 1.52
C LEU A 571 -8.47 7.99 2.26
N ALA A 572 -8.48 8.21 3.58
CA ALA A 572 -9.67 8.18 4.43
C ALA A 572 -10.35 9.55 4.59
N GLY A 573 -9.69 10.64 4.18
CA GLY A 573 -10.20 11.99 4.34
C GLY A 573 -11.45 12.27 3.49
N GLU A 574 -12.53 12.68 4.15
CA GLU A 574 -13.63 13.40 3.50
C GLU A 574 -13.09 14.74 2.97
N ARG A 575 -13.33 14.99 1.68
CA ARG A 575 -13.10 16.23 0.91
C ARG A 575 -12.32 17.35 1.61
N VAL A 576 -11.07 17.58 1.20
CA VAL A 576 -10.56 18.95 1.09
C VAL A 576 -11.04 19.48 -0.27
N GLU A 577 -11.86 20.52 -0.26
CA GLU A 577 -12.30 21.17 -1.49
C GLU A 577 -11.10 21.54 -2.37
N VAL A 578 -11.05 20.94 -3.55
CA VAL A 578 -10.11 21.32 -4.58
C VAL A 578 -10.63 22.63 -5.20
N TYR A 579 -10.05 23.76 -4.79
CA TYR A 579 -10.14 24.97 -5.59
C TYR A 579 -9.35 24.73 -6.88
N THR A 580 -10.06 24.34 -7.94
CA THR A 580 -9.53 24.48 -9.30
C THR A 580 -9.44 25.96 -9.62
N THR A 581 -8.26 26.58 -9.50
CA THR A 581 -7.97 27.80 -10.26
C THR A 581 -6.50 27.83 -10.68
N GLY A 582 -6.25 27.92 -11.99
CA GLY A 582 -5.11 28.70 -12.45
C GLY A 582 -5.32 30.12 -11.94
N PHE A 583 -4.26 30.75 -11.44
CA PHE A 583 -4.30 32.07 -10.81
C PHE A 583 -5.31 33.04 -11.48
N GLU A 584 -6.44 33.34 -10.83
CA GLU A 584 -7.25 34.50 -11.21
C GLU A 584 -6.84 35.67 -10.29
N MET A 585 -5.74 36.34 -10.63
CA MET A 585 -5.11 37.36 -9.76
C MET A 585 -5.36 38.80 -10.24
N PRO A 586 -5.76 39.75 -9.38
CA PRO A 586 -5.85 41.16 -9.78
C PRO A 586 -4.50 41.75 -10.17
N ASP A 587 -4.49 42.62 -11.19
CA ASP A 587 -3.29 43.34 -11.64
C ASP A 587 -2.61 44.08 -10.48
N GLY A 588 -1.36 43.74 -10.19
CA GLY A 588 -0.68 44.27 -9.00
C GLY A 588 0.74 43.75 -8.81
N VAL A 589 1.44 44.31 -7.81
CA VAL A 589 2.77 43.86 -7.40
C VAL A 589 2.71 43.44 -5.94
N TYR A 590 2.99 42.18 -5.66
CA TYR A 590 2.83 41.56 -4.33
C TYR A 590 4.17 41.05 -3.82
N THR A 591 4.40 41.10 -2.50
CA THR A 591 5.69 40.69 -1.90
C THR A 591 5.48 39.61 -0.85
N GLY A 592 6.20 38.50 -0.95
CA GLY A 592 6.19 37.42 0.03
C GLY A 592 7.58 37.06 0.54
N ARG A 593 7.64 36.39 1.69
CA ARG A 593 8.83 36.22 2.53
C ARG A 593 8.86 34.87 3.25
N ALA A 594 9.56 33.90 2.69
CA ALA A 594 9.69 32.59 3.34
C ALA A 594 11.12 32.30 3.81
N GLU A 595 11.23 31.41 4.79
CA GLU A 595 12.52 30.98 5.33
C GLU A 595 13.23 30.01 4.35
N GLY A 596 14.42 30.40 3.89
CA GLY A 596 15.32 29.57 3.10
C GLY A 596 16.18 28.63 3.94
N MET A 597 17.14 27.94 3.31
CA MET A 597 18.05 27.02 4.00
C MET A 597 18.98 27.72 5.02
N ILE A 598 19.34 28.97 4.77
CA ILE A 598 20.33 29.75 5.51
C ILE A 598 19.71 31.02 6.11
N GLY A 599 18.68 31.58 5.46
CA GLY A 599 17.91 32.70 6.00
C GLY A 599 16.76 33.08 5.08
N GLU A 600 16.06 34.15 5.45
CA GLU A 600 14.87 34.66 4.74
C GLU A 600 15.14 34.93 3.24
N ILE A 601 14.17 34.58 2.41
CA ILE A 601 14.11 34.83 0.97
C ILE A 601 12.89 35.73 0.72
N VAL A 602 13.12 36.89 0.10
CA VAL A 602 12.08 37.88 -0.19
C VAL A 602 11.88 37.97 -1.70
N VAL A 603 10.65 37.79 -2.16
CA VAL A 603 10.27 37.77 -3.58
C VAL A 603 9.12 38.74 -3.82
N GLU A 604 9.20 39.48 -4.92
CA GLU A 604 8.17 40.39 -5.41
C GLU A 604 7.61 39.82 -6.72
N ILE A 605 6.30 39.62 -6.81
CA ILE A 605 5.64 39.14 -8.01
C ILE A 605 4.81 40.25 -8.66
N THR A 606 4.73 40.25 -9.98
CA THR A 606 3.89 41.18 -10.75
C THR A 606 2.85 40.40 -11.53
N VAL A 607 1.59 40.81 -11.42
CA VAL A 607 0.45 40.23 -12.11
C VAL A 607 -0.14 41.29 -13.06
N GLU A 608 -0.42 40.91 -14.31
CA GLU A 608 -1.16 41.71 -15.28
C GLU A 608 -2.14 40.81 -16.08
N ASN A 609 -3.37 41.26 -16.26
CA ASN A 609 -4.50 40.55 -16.90
C ASN A 609 -4.78 39.16 -16.32
N ASN A 610 -4.81 39.04 -14.99
CA ASN A 610 -4.97 37.75 -14.30
C ASN A 610 -3.83 36.74 -14.56
N GLU A 611 -2.66 37.18 -15.02
CA GLU A 611 -1.50 36.30 -15.22
C GLU A 611 -0.26 36.86 -14.51
N LEU A 612 0.54 35.98 -13.92
CA LEU A 612 1.83 36.27 -13.33
C LEU A 612 2.85 36.58 -14.45
N ILE A 613 3.26 37.84 -14.57
CA ILE A 613 4.14 38.30 -15.65
C ILE A 613 5.60 38.49 -15.23
N ASP A 614 5.89 38.68 -13.95
CA ASP A 614 7.26 38.76 -13.44
C ASP A 614 7.39 38.26 -12.00
N ILE A 615 8.57 37.73 -11.68
CA ILE A 615 8.95 37.30 -10.32
C ILE A 615 10.35 37.84 -10.07
N ARG A 616 10.50 38.71 -9.09
CA ARG A 616 11.73 39.41 -8.78
C ARG A 616 12.23 39.05 -7.39
N LEU A 617 13.42 38.47 -7.33
CA LEU A 617 14.11 38.24 -6.06
C LEU A 617 14.61 39.57 -5.47
N VAL A 618 14.11 39.94 -4.29
CA VAL A 618 14.38 41.21 -3.62
C VAL A 618 15.58 41.11 -2.68
N ASP A 619 15.60 40.10 -1.80
CA ASP A 619 16.73 39.81 -0.91
C ASP A 619 16.79 38.31 -0.56
N HIS A 620 18.00 37.80 -0.29
CA HIS A 620 18.19 36.45 0.23
C HIS A 620 19.54 36.28 0.94
N GLN A 621 19.58 35.42 1.96
CA GLN A 621 20.81 35.07 2.67
C GLN A 621 21.45 33.75 2.19
N GLU A 622 20.92 33.16 1.13
CA GLU A 622 21.32 31.86 0.60
C GLU A 622 22.73 31.82 -0.04
N THR A 623 23.23 30.61 -0.28
CA THR A 623 24.53 30.43 -0.94
C THR A 623 24.42 30.70 -2.44
N THR A 624 24.77 31.92 -2.86
CA THR A 624 24.72 32.41 -4.27
C THR A 624 25.14 31.42 -5.37
N TYR A 625 26.20 30.62 -5.19
CA TYR A 625 26.62 29.66 -6.23
C TYR A 625 25.62 28.52 -6.49
N LEU A 626 24.76 28.19 -5.51
CA LEU A 626 23.73 27.15 -5.61
C LEU A 626 22.33 27.75 -5.74
N ALA A 627 22.08 28.89 -5.10
CA ALA A 627 20.78 29.54 -5.03
C ALA A 627 20.42 30.26 -6.34
N ASP A 628 21.33 31.10 -6.86
CA ASP A 628 21.04 31.95 -8.02
C ASP A 628 20.63 31.13 -9.28
N PRO A 629 21.31 30.02 -9.64
CA PRO A 629 20.87 29.18 -10.76
C PRO A 629 19.53 28.49 -10.51
N ALA A 630 19.23 28.16 -9.26
CA ALA A 630 17.98 27.51 -8.90
C ALA A 630 16.80 28.49 -8.98
N PHE A 631 16.99 29.73 -8.50
CA PHE A 631 15.97 30.77 -8.58
C PHE A 631 15.62 31.15 -10.02
N GLU A 632 16.60 31.25 -10.92
CA GLU A 632 16.33 31.56 -12.33
C GLU A 632 15.56 30.42 -13.02
N MET A 633 15.92 29.16 -12.76
CA MET A 633 15.20 28.02 -13.33
C MET A 633 13.75 27.91 -12.81
N LEU A 634 13.54 28.18 -11.51
CA LEU A 634 12.21 28.15 -10.91
C LEU A 634 11.37 29.34 -11.35
N LYS A 635 11.96 30.53 -11.43
CA LYS A 635 11.29 31.72 -11.95
C LYS A 635 10.71 31.46 -13.34
N GLU A 636 11.49 30.86 -14.24
CA GLU A 636 11.05 30.56 -15.60
C GLU A 636 9.89 29.54 -15.62
N ARG A 637 9.95 28.51 -14.76
CA ARG A 637 8.90 27.51 -14.63
C ARG A 637 7.60 28.09 -14.08
N VAL A 638 7.67 28.82 -12.97
CA VAL A 638 6.47 29.43 -12.35
C VAL A 638 5.80 30.42 -13.30
N LEU A 639 6.58 31.19 -14.08
CA LEU A 639 6.03 32.11 -15.07
C LEU A 639 5.42 31.40 -16.29
N ASN A 640 5.93 30.24 -16.69
CA ASN A 640 5.37 29.50 -17.83
C ASN A 640 4.14 28.70 -17.42
N GLU A 641 4.18 28.07 -16.25
CA GLU A 641 3.15 27.13 -15.79
C GLU A 641 2.05 27.85 -14.99
N GLN A 642 2.25 29.13 -14.64
CA GLN A 642 1.31 29.94 -13.87
C GLN A 642 0.88 29.22 -12.58
N THR A 643 1.85 28.61 -11.89
CA THR A 643 1.64 27.92 -10.62
C THR A 643 2.95 27.86 -9.82
N THR A 644 2.87 27.83 -8.48
CA THR A 644 4.02 27.49 -7.63
C THR A 644 4.30 25.98 -7.59
N ASP A 645 3.43 25.16 -8.18
CA ASP A 645 3.55 23.71 -8.28
C ASP A 645 4.51 23.29 -9.41
N VAL A 646 5.76 23.74 -9.30
CA VAL A 646 6.81 23.45 -10.27
C VAL A 646 7.94 22.64 -9.65
N ASP A 647 8.53 21.75 -10.45
CA ASP A 647 9.61 20.88 -10.02
C ASP A 647 10.78 21.65 -9.37
N MET A 648 11.18 21.24 -8.16
CA MET A 648 12.33 21.81 -7.45
C MET A 648 13.67 21.47 -8.12
N VAL A 649 14.67 22.35 -7.98
CA VAL A 649 15.98 22.14 -8.59
C VAL A 649 16.85 21.18 -7.77
N SER A 650 17.24 20.07 -8.40
CA SER A 650 18.09 19.03 -7.80
C SER A 650 19.42 19.59 -7.30
N GLY A 651 19.66 19.49 -5.99
CA GLY A 651 20.86 20.03 -5.33
C GLY A 651 20.68 21.39 -4.65
N ALA A 652 19.52 22.04 -4.82
CA ALA A 652 19.14 23.28 -4.14
C ALA A 652 17.72 23.18 -3.53
N THR A 653 17.30 21.99 -3.09
CA THR A 653 15.92 21.66 -2.70
C THR A 653 15.36 22.56 -1.60
N MET A 654 16.09 22.79 -0.51
CA MET A 654 15.63 23.66 0.59
C MET A 654 15.52 25.14 0.16
N THR A 655 16.45 25.59 -0.69
CA THR A 655 16.46 26.92 -1.27
C THR A 655 15.33 27.10 -2.30
N SER A 656 15.03 26.06 -3.08
CA SER A 656 13.94 26.01 -4.05
C SER A 656 12.59 26.09 -3.34
N ARG A 657 12.42 25.32 -2.26
CA ARG A 657 11.20 25.33 -1.44
C ARG A 657 10.98 26.68 -0.77
N GLY A 658 12.01 27.30 -0.21
CA GLY A 658 11.91 28.65 0.37
C GLY A 658 11.56 29.72 -0.66
N PHE A 659 12.03 29.61 -1.91
CA PHE A 659 11.67 30.55 -2.97
C PHE A 659 10.22 30.39 -3.45
N LEU A 660 9.76 29.14 -3.65
CA LEU A 660 8.37 28.87 -4.03
C LEU A 660 7.39 29.23 -2.90
N ALA A 661 7.75 28.99 -1.64
CA ALA A 661 6.95 29.41 -0.49
C ALA A 661 6.85 30.95 -0.37
N ALA A 662 7.92 31.69 -0.69
CA ALA A 662 7.87 33.15 -0.72
C ALA A 662 6.98 33.69 -1.85
N ILE A 663 6.86 32.96 -2.97
CA ILE A 663 5.90 33.28 -4.04
C ILE A 663 4.47 32.94 -3.57
N GLY A 664 4.28 31.78 -2.95
CA GLY A 664 2.99 31.35 -2.41
C GLY A 664 2.45 32.30 -1.33
N GLU A 665 3.29 32.82 -0.44
CA GLU A 665 2.88 33.85 0.53
C GLU A 665 2.52 35.17 -0.16
N ALA A 666 3.23 35.56 -1.23
CA ALA A 666 2.87 36.73 -2.01
C ALA A 666 1.48 36.58 -2.66
N VAL A 667 1.09 35.35 -3.00
CA VAL A 667 -0.24 34.99 -3.50
C VAL A 667 -1.27 34.97 -2.36
N LEU A 668 -0.97 34.33 -1.22
CA LEU A 668 -1.87 34.22 -0.07
C LEU A 668 -2.15 35.56 0.60
N SER A 669 -1.26 36.54 0.48
CA SER A 669 -1.49 37.92 0.95
C SER A 669 -2.65 38.65 0.25
N ILE A 670 -3.35 37.97 -0.67
CA ILE A 670 -4.50 38.46 -1.46
C ILE A 670 -5.84 37.97 -0.87
N GLU A 671 -5.88 36.96 0.02
CA GLU A 671 -7.15 36.37 0.51
C GLU A 671 -7.84 37.11 1.67
N ASP A 672 -7.27 38.21 2.19
CA ASP A 672 -8.01 39.16 3.05
C ASP A 672 -8.34 40.42 2.25
N GLU A 673 -9.51 40.46 1.61
CA GLU A 673 -10.01 41.70 1.01
C GLU A 673 -10.40 42.66 2.14
N PHE A 674 -9.47 43.54 2.54
CA PHE A 674 -9.76 44.65 3.46
C PHE A 674 -10.73 45.63 2.78
N VAL A 675 -12.02 45.40 2.97
CA VAL A 675 -13.08 46.31 2.52
C VAL A 675 -13.11 47.52 3.44
N ILE A 676 -12.69 48.68 2.93
CA ILE A 676 -12.80 49.93 3.68
C ILE A 676 -14.29 50.31 3.80
N PRO A 677 -14.89 50.32 5.00
CA PRO A 677 -16.35 50.45 5.18
C PRO A 677 -16.86 51.89 4.98
N VAL A 678 -16.06 52.78 4.39
CA VAL A 678 -16.37 54.20 4.20
C VAL A 678 -16.16 54.64 2.75
N ASP A 679 -17.09 55.47 2.23
CA ASP A 679 -17.06 56.00 0.87
C ASP A 679 -15.79 56.85 0.61
N ASP A 680 -15.35 56.99 -0.65
CA ASP A 680 -14.29 57.91 -1.06
C ASP A 680 -14.43 59.32 -0.44
N GLY A 681 -13.42 59.76 0.29
CA GLY A 681 -13.51 60.96 1.12
C GLY A 681 -12.28 61.23 1.97
N THR A 682 -12.38 62.21 2.86
CA THR A 682 -11.33 62.51 3.82
C THR A 682 -11.90 62.35 5.23
N TYR A 683 -11.30 61.47 6.02
CA TYR A 683 -11.75 61.07 7.35
C TYR A 683 -10.71 61.44 8.39
N THR A 684 -11.13 61.65 9.63
CA THR A 684 -10.25 62.01 10.72
C THR A 684 -10.50 61.09 11.88
N GLY A 685 -9.44 60.52 12.45
CA GLY A 685 -9.50 59.62 13.59
C GLY A 685 -8.49 59.99 14.66
N ILE A 686 -8.75 59.51 15.87
CA ILE A 686 -7.98 59.79 17.07
C ILE A 686 -7.57 58.47 17.72
N GLY A 687 -6.32 58.38 18.16
CA GLY A 687 -5.80 57.22 18.89
C GLY A 687 -4.84 57.63 19.99
N ASP A 688 -4.60 56.75 20.95
CA ASP A 688 -3.88 57.10 22.18
C ASP A 688 -2.36 56.93 22.02
N GLY A 689 -1.63 58.05 21.95
CA GLY A 689 -0.17 58.08 21.91
C GLY A 689 0.49 57.91 23.28
N TYR A 690 1.81 57.75 23.29
CA TYR A 690 2.61 57.57 24.51
C TYR A 690 2.49 58.73 25.53
N ASN A 691 2.26 59.97 25.09
CA ASN A 691 2.13 61.14 25.95
C ASN A 691 0.73 61.78 25.94
N ASP A 692 0.04 61.80 24.78
CA ASP A 692 -1.28 62.43 24.57
C ASP A 692 -1.88 61.89 23.25
N GLU A 693 -3.14 62.23 22.96
CA GLU A 693 -3.88 61.81 21.76
C GLU A 693 -3.12 62.15 20.44
N ILE A 694 -3.15 61.22 19.49
CA ILE A 694 -2.64 61.35 18.12
C ILE A 694 -3.86 61.52 17.21
N GLU A 695 -3.96 62.66 16.53
CA GLU A 695 -5.02 62.97 15.57
C GLU A 695 -4.47 62.83 14.14
N ILE A 696 -5.18 62.10 13.28
CA ILE A 696 -4.77 61.88 11.89
C ILE A 696 -5.91 62.20 10.90
N GLU A 697 -5.54 62.41 9.63
CA GLU A 697 -6.43 62.59 8.49
C GLU A 697 -6.11 61.53 7.42
N ILE A 698 -7.11 60.78 6.97
CA ILE A 698 -6.99 59.76 5.94
C ILE A 698 -7.77 60.20 4.70
N GLU A 699 -7.16 60.09 3.52
CA GLU A 699 -7.80 60.31 2.22
C GLU A 699 -8.04 58.96 1.56
N ILE A 700 -9.29 58.68 1.20
CA ILE A 700 -9.74 57.44 0.55
C ILE A 700 -10.21 57.79 -0.87
N ALA A 701 -9.67 57.10 -1.87
CA ALA A 701 -9.99 57.30 -3.28
C ALA A 701 -10.05 55.96 -4.01
N ASP A 702 -11.08 55.78 -4.83
CA ASP A 702 -11.35 54.54 -5.56
C ASP A 702 -11.44 53.30 -4.63
N GLY A 703 -11.96 53.49 -3.41
CA GLY A 703 -12.12 52.42 -2.42
C GLY A 703 -10.83 52.03 -1.66
N GLN A 704 -9.75 52.81 -1.78
CA GLN A 704 -8.44 52.53 -1.17
C GLN A 704 -7.91 53.75 -0.38
N ILE A 705 -7.12 53.50 0.68
CA ILE A 705 -6.39 54.52 1.45
C ILE A 705 -5.31 55.13 0.55
N ALA A 706 -5.56 56.34 0.06
CA ALA A 706 -4.68 57.08 -0.83
C ALA A 706 -3.62 57.91 -0.08
N ASP A 707 -3.95 58.39 1.13
CA ASP A 707 -3.01 59.16 1.95
C ASP A 707 -3.36 59.11 3.44
N ILE A 708 -2.35 59.20 4.31
CA ILE A 708 -2.52 59.31 5.77
C ILE A 708 -1.63 60.45 6.29
N ARG A 709 -2.20 61.40 7.03
CA ARG A 709 -1.49 62.58 7.55
C ARG A 709 -1.72 62.73 9.04
N VAL A 710 -0.65 62.73 9.82
CA VAL A 710 -0.70 63.13 11.24
C VAL A 710 -1.01 64.63 11.33
N ILE A 711 -2.12 64.98 11.97
CA ILE A 711 -2.57 66.36 12.16
C ILE A 711 -1.92 66.95 13.42
N ASP A 712 -1.98 66.23 14.54
CA ASP A 712 -1.43 66.65 15.83
C ASP A 712 -1.01 65.44 16.67
N HIS A 713 0.08 65.58 17.43
CA HIS A 713 0.51 64.60 18.43
C HIS A 713 1.47 65.26 19.44
N SER A 714 1.49 64.78 20.68
CA SER A 714 2.42 65.25 21.73
C SER A 714 3.52 64.24 22.07
N ASP A 715 3.66 63.20 21.26
CA ASP A 715 4.65 62.15 21.43
C ASP A 715 6.07 62.63 21.16
N THR A 716 7.04 61.84 21.64
CA THR A 716 8.46 62.21 21.52
C THR A 716 8.87 62.13 20.04
N ALA A 717 8.86 63.28 19.36
CA ALA A 717 9.06 63.38 17.90
C ALA A 717 10.32 62.67 17.35
N ASP A 718 11.40 62.59 18.13
CA ASP A 718 12.62 61.88 17.70
C ASP A 718 12.44 60.34 17.60
N ILE A 719 11.33 59.80 18.13
CA ILE A 719 11.01 58.37 18.20
C ILE A 719 9.70 58.08 17.45
N ALA A 720 8.68 58.92 17.63
CA ALA A 720 7.35 58.73 17.05
C ALA A 720 7.29 59.09 15.56
N GLU A 721 7.94 60.17 15.13
CA GLU A 721 7.87 60.62 13.72
C GLU A 721 8.43 59.59 12.73
N PRO A 722 9.61 58.97 12.97
CA PRO A 722 10.10 57.90 12.11
C PRO A 722 9.16 56.70 12.09
N ALA A 723 8.57 56.36 13.25
CA ALA A 723 7.66 55.24 13.35
C ALA A 723 6.34 55.49 12.59
N PHE A 724 5.81 56.72 12.61
CA PHE A 724 4.63 57.09 11.83
C PHE A 724 4.92 57.10 10.32
N GLU A 725 6.12 57.51 9.91
CA GLU A 725 6.53 57.50 8.50
C GLU A 725 6.64 56.06 7.97
N ASP A 726 7.31 55.18 8.73
CA ASP A 726 7.44 53.76 8.38
C ASP A 726 6.07 53.04 8.35
N LEU A 727 5.22 53.28 9.37
CA LEU A 727 3.89 52.66 9.43
C LEU A 727 2.92 53.20 8.40
N ARG A 728 2.96 54.50 8.11
CA ARG A 728 2.15 55.10 7.04
C ARG A 728 2.43 54.44 5.70
N GLU A 729 3.71 54.24 5.37
CA GLU A 729 4.09 53.61 4.10
C GLU A 729 3.55 52.18 4.05
N LEU A 730 3.68 51.43 5.14
CA LEU A 730 3.16 50.06 5.25
C LEU A 730 1.64 49.97 5.15
N VAL A 731 0.89 50.84 5.83
CA VAL A 731 -0.59 50.81 5.82
C VAL A 731 -1.15 51.23 4.45
N ILE A 732 -0.54 52.23 3.79
CA ILE A 732 -0.95 52.62 2.44
C ILE A 732 -0.57 51.55 1.40
N ASP A 733 0.59 50.90 1.56
CA ASP A 733 1.05 49.86 0.65
C ASP A 733 0.20 48.58 0.77
N ARG A 734 -0.11 48.17 2.00
CA ARG A 734 -0.81 46.92 2.29
C ARG A 734 -2.33 47.06 2.42
N GLN A 735 -2.84 48.30 2.47
CA GLN A 735 -4.25 48.59 2.69
C GLN A 735 -4.82 47.87 3.93
N THR A 736 -4.08 47.77 5.04
CA THR A 736 -4.55 47.13 6.29
C THR A 736 -3.88 47.75 7.52
N THR A 737 -4.57 47.73 8.67
CA THR A 737 -4.02 48.17 9.96
C THR A 737 -3.29 47.05 10.71
N SER A 738 -3.39 45.80 10.24
CA SER A 738 -2.67 44.61 10.76
C SER A 738 -1.20 44.63 10.36
N VAL A 739 -0.45 45.63 10.85
CA VAL A 739 0.99 45.80 10.60
C VAL A 739 1.77 45.89 11.91
N ASP A 740 2.97 45.29 11.93
CA ASP A 740 3.82 45.26 13.12
C ASP A 740 4.20 46.67 13.62
N HIS A 741 4.17 46.86 14.93
CA HIS A 741 4.60 48.09 15.56
C HIS A 741 6.12 48.29 15.48
N VAL A 742 6.56 49.55 15.40
CA VAL A 742 8.00 49.85 15.24
C VAL A 742 8.72 49.67 16.57
N THR A 743 9.74 48.80 16.58
CA THR A 743 10.53 48.48 17.77
C THR A 743 11.15 49.75 18.39
N GLY A 744 10.72 50.08 19.62
CA GLY A 744 11.18 51.28 20.35
C GLY A 744 10.23 52.49 20.27
N ALA A 745 9.14 52.39 19.51
CA ALA A 745 8.05 53.36 19.43
C ALA A 745 6.67 52.71 19.65
N THR A 746 6.60 51.52 20.29
CA THR A 746 5.42 50.66 20.42
C THR A 746 4.12 51.39 20.75
N TYR A 747 4.08 52.20 21.82
CA TYR A 747 2.88 52.94 22.22
C TYR A 747 2.47 54.02 21.20
N SER A 748 3.45 54.71 20.60
CA SER A 748 3.16 55.68 19.53
C SER A 748 2.63 54.96 18.29
N SER A 749 3.25 53.83 17.91
CA SER A 749 2.84 52.99 16.78
C SER A 749 1.41 52.47 16.95
N GLN A 750 1.05 51.98 18.13
CA GLN A 750 -0.31 51.53 18.45
C GLN A 750 -1.32 52.68 18.39
N GLY A 751 -1.01 53.83 18.99
CA GLY A 751 -1.89 55.00 18.94
C GLY A 751 -2.09 55.53 17.51
N PHE A 752 -1.08 55.42 16.64
CA PHE A 752 -1.22 55.79 15.22
C PHE A 752 -2.11 54.82 14.45
N LEU A 753 -1.99 53.51 14.67
CA LEU A 753 -2.85 52.49 14.03
C LEU A 753 -4.30 52.58 14.55
N GLN A 754 -4.47 52.80 15.86
CA GLN A 754 -5.78 53.04 16.46
C GLN A 754 -6.46 54.30 15.89
N ALA A 755 -5.70 55.38 15.64
CA ALA A 755 -6.24 56.58 15.00
C ALA A 755 -6.67 56.31 13.54
N ILE A 756 -6.09 55.29 12.88
CA ILE A 756 -6.50 54.83 11.55
C ILE A 756 -7.79 54.03 11.65
N GLU A 757 -7.88 53.10 12.58
CA GLU A 757 -9.09 52.31 12.84
C GLU A 757 -10.28 53.17 13.23
N ASP A 758 -10.08 54.20 14.07
CA ASP A 758 -11.12 55.18 14.43
C ASP A 758 -11.55 56.04 13.22
N ALA A 759 -10.63 56.39 12.33
CA ALA A 759 -10.96 57.09 11.09
C ALA A 759 -11.76 56.21 10.11
N LEU A 760 -11.60 54.89 10.19
CA LEU A 760 -12.24 53.88 9.34
C LEU A 760 -13.51 53.29 9.98
N GLY A 761 -13.73 53.46 11.29
CA GLY A 761 -14.95 53.05 11.99
C GLY A 761 -14.98 51.59 12.46
N VAL A 762 -13.83 50.98 12.78
CA VAL A 762 -13.74 49.59 13.29
C VAL A 762 -14.14 49.57 14.78
N GLU A 763 -15.20 48.84 15.16
CA GLU A 763 -15.67 48.74 16.56
C GLU A 763 -14.82 47.75 17.40
N ARG A 764 -14.56 48.10 18.67
CA ARG A 764 -13.83 47.26 19.64
C ARG A 764 -14.74 46.89 20.83
N PRO A 765 -14.56 45.72 21.49
CA PRO A 765 -15.32 45.35 22.68
C PRO A 765 -15.02 46.32 23.86
N ASP A 766 -16.04 46.65 24.66
CA ASP A 766 -15.99 47.62 25.79
C ASP A 766 -16.06 46.88 27.14
N TYR A 767 -14.92 46.34 27.61
CA TYR A 767 -14.84 45.61 28.88
C TYR A 767 -14.84 46.55 30.10
N GLU A 768 -15.45 46.16 31.21
CA GLU A 768 -15.40 46.91 32.47
C GLU A 768 -13.96 46.95 33.02
N ASP A 769 -13.41 48.16 33.20
CA ASP A 769 -12.09 48.39 33.79
C ASP A 769 -11.94 47.73 35.17
N GLY A 770 -10.90 46.91 35.33
CA GLY A 770 -10.64 46.20 36.58
C GLY A 770 -9.45 45.26 36.52
N THR A 771 -9.11 44.69 37.68
CA THR A 771 -8.17 43.57 37.79
C THR A 771 -8.97 42.35 38.19
N TYR A 772 -8.92 41.32 37.36
CA TYR A 772 -9.71 40.10 37.46
C TYR A 772 -8.78 38.91 37.60
N THR A 773 -9.22 37.89 38.33
CA THR A 773 -8.44 36.67 38.56
C THR A 773 -9.34 35.46 38.45
N ALA A 774 -8.94 34.46 37.68
CA ALA A 774 -9.65 33.20 37.55
C ALA A 774 -8.69 32.02 37.65
N THR A 775 -9.28 30.85 37.86
CA THR A 775 -8.55 29.60 38.01
C THR A 775 -9.29 28.52 37.24
N ALA A 776 -8.60 27.82 36.35
CA ALA A 776 -9.15 26.71 35.56
C ALA A 776 -8.19 25.51 35.57
N GLU A 777 -8.70 24.34 35.20
CA GLU A 777 -7.97 23.08 35.30
C GLU A 777 -6.92 22.96 34.18
N GLY A 778 -5.64 22.88 34.54
CA GLY A 778 -4.54 22.61 33.62
C GLY A 778 -4.22 21.12 33.50
N TYR A 779 -3.28 20.75 32.63
CA TYR A 779 -2.89 19.36 32.40
C TYR A 779 -2.40 18.61 33.66
N ASN A 780 -1.70 19.29 34.58
CA ASN A 780 -1.23 18.68 35.84
C ASN A 780 -2.05 19.11 37.06
N ASP A 781 -2.42 20.39 37.15
CA ASP A 781 -3.17 20.97 38.27
C ASP A 781 -3.75 22.33 37.83
N ASP A 782 -4.52 22.97 38.71
CA ASP A 782 -5.14 24.27 38.44
C ASP A 782 -4.12 25.37 38.02
N ILE A 783 -4.48 26.15 37.00
CA ILE A 783 -3.76 27.33 36.52
C ILE A 783 -4.53 28.58 36.97
N GLU A 784 -3.86 29.49 37.68
CA GLU A 784 -4.43 30.75 38.16
C GLU A 784 -3.79 31.94 37.43
N ILE A 785 -4.61 32.79 36.79
CA ILE A 785 -4.16 33.97 36.03
C ILE A 785 -4.81 35.25 36.55
N GLU A 786 -4.11 36.38 36.41
CA GLU A 786 -4.58 37.75 36.67
C GLU A 786 -4.61 38.52 35.35
N VAL A 787 -5.72 39.19 35.04
CA VAL A 787 -5.83 40.07 33.87
C VAL A 787 -6.15 41.48 34.35
N VAL A 788 -5.46 42.46 33.80
CA VAL A 788 -5.73 43.88 34.01
C VAL A 788 -6.41 44.42 32.76
N ILE A 789 -7.59 45.02 32.95
CA ILE A 789 -8.37 45.68 31.90
C ILE A 789 -8.41 47.17 32.22
N THR A 790 -8.00 47.99 31.26
CA THR A 790 -7.94 49.45 31.37
C THR A 790 -8.45 50.07 30.07
N ASP A 791 -9.34 51.05 30.19
CA ASP A 791 -9.97 51.76 29.07
C ASP A 791 -10.71 50.81 28.09
N GLY A 792 -11.41 49.80 28.62
CA GLY A 792 -12.22 48.88 27.80
C GLY A 792 -11.47 47.68 27.21
N ALA A 793 -10.15 47.58 27.41
CA ALA A 793 -9.27 46.61 26.74
C ALA A 793 -8.34 45.87 27.71
N ILE A 794 -7.95 44.65 27.34
CA ILE A 794 -6.93 43.82 28.02
C ILE A 794 -5.58 44.53 27.95
N GLU A 795 -5.09 45.03 29.09
CA GLU A 795 -3.79 45.70 29.23
C GLU A 795 -2.65 44.70 29.44
N SER A 796 -2.87 43.69 30.30
CA SER A 796 -1.86 42.68 30.62
C SER A 796 -2.45 41.42 31.25
N ILE A 797 -1.79 40.28 31.04
CA ILE A 797 -2.13 38.99 31.64
C ILE A 797 -0.88 38.46 32.39
N GLU A 798 -1.02 38.11 33.66
CA GLU A 798 0.04 37.51 34.49
C GLU A 798 -0.39 36.14 35.03
N ILE A 799 0.50 35.14 34.95
CA ILE A 799 0.27 33.83 35.57
C ILE A 799 0.65 33.89 37.06
N ILE A 800 -0.33 33.72 37.94
CA ILE A 800 -0.16 33.81 39.39
C ILE A 800 0.44 32.51 39.93
N SER A 801 -0.11 31.36 39.52
CA SER A 801 0.40 30.05 39.92
C SER A 801 0.00 28.93 38.96
N HIS A 802 0.88 27.95 38.77
CA HIS A 802 0.61 26.73 38.02
C HIS A 802 1.53 25.59 38.51
N SER A 803 1.10 24.34 38.28
CA SER A 803 1.89 23.12 38.52
C SER A 803 2.43 22.49 37.23
N GLU A 804 2.26 23.19 36.10
CA GLU A 804 2.55 22.67 34.76
C GLU A 804 4.04 22.36 34.51
N THR A 805 4.31 21.59 33.46
CA THR A 805 5.68 21.19 33.11
C THR A 805 6.47 22.39 32.57
N GLU A 806 7.37 22.94 33.39
CA GLU A 806 8.12 24.19 33.14
C GLU A 806 8.76 24.32 31.74
N ASN A 807 9.27 23.24 31.13
CA ASN A 807 9.91 23.32 29.80
C ASN A 807 8.93 23.26 28.61
N ILE A 808 7.63 23.10 28.87
CA ILE A 808 6.58 22.93 27.85
C ILE A 808 5.54 24.04 28.01
N ALA A 809 5.10 24.31 29.24
CA ALA A 809 4.04 25.26 29.52
C ALA A 809 4.52 26.73 29.48
N GLU A 810 5.72 27.04 29.97
CA GLU A 810 6.22 28.44 29.99
C GLU A 810 6.31 29.07 28.59
N PRO A 811 6.87 28.40 27.55
CA PRO A 811 6.86 28.95 26.20
C PRO A 811 5.46 29.08 25.60
N ALA A 812 4.56 28.13 25.90
CA ALA A 812 3.18 28.16 25.42
C ALA A 812 2.40 29.31 26.06
N PHE A 813 2.61 29.57 27.36
CA PHE A 813 1.99 30.69 28.06
C PHE A 813 2.45 32.04 27.53
N ASP A 814 3.74 32.23 27.23
CA ASP A 814 4.23 33.47 26.65
C ASP A 814 3.54 33.77 25.30
N GLU A 815 3.34 32.75 24.46
CA GLU A 815 2.69 32.86 23.15
C GLU A 815 1.18 33.12 23.26
N LEU A 816 0.48 32.43 24.17
CA LEU A 816 -0.95 32.62 24.42
C LEU A 816 -1.27 34.01 25.03
N ILE A 817 -0.40 34.52 25.90
CA ILE A 817 -0.53 35.88 26.46
C ILE A 817 -0.43 36.92 25.34
N GLU A 818 0.49 36.75 24.40
CA GLU A 818 0.66 37.67 23.26
C GLU A 818 -0.54 37.60 22.32
N ALA A 819 -1.02 36.39 21.99
CA ALA A 819 -2.21 36.19 21.16
C ALA A 819 -3.47 36.81 21.79
N ALA A 820 -3.72 36.59 23.08
CA ALA A 820 -4.89 37.12 23.79
C ALA A 820 -4.90 38.66 23.84
N ILE A 821 -3.74 39.28 24.09
CA ILE A 821 -3.61 40.74 24.10
C ILE A 821 -3.78 41.31 22.68
N SER A 822 -3.32 40.60 21.66
CA SER A 822 -3.48 41.01 20.26
C SER A 822 -4.93 40.88 19.79
N ALA A 823 -5.60 39.78 20.12
CA ALA A 823 -6.98 39.50 19.73
C ALA A 823 -8.01 40.25 20.57
N GLN A 824 -7.61 40.78 21.74
CA GLN A 824 -8.53 41.35 22.74
C GLN A 824 -9.70 40.40 23.07
N SER A 825 -9.43 39.09 23.04
CA SER A 825 -10.42 38.02 23.15
C SER A 825 -9.77 36.74 23.69
N ALA A 826 -10.60 35.83 24.20
CA ALA A 826 -10.20 34.47 24.55
C ALA A 826 -10.22 33.51 23.35
N ASN A 827 -10.70 33.95 22.17
CA ASN A 827 -10.71 33.16 20.93
C ASN A 827 -9.30 33.08 20.32
N ILE A 828 -8.44 32.24 20.90
CA ILE A 828 -7.07 32.00 20.48
C ILE A 828 -6.75 30.51 20.49
N ASP A 829 -5.90 30.06 19.57
CA ASP A 829 -5.61 28.64 19.39
C ASP A 829 -4.74 28.05 20.50
N THR A 830 -4.90 26.74 20.75
CA THR A 830 -4.02 26.00 21.65
C THR A 830 -2.64 25.72 21.04
N ILE A 831 -1.59 25.74 21.85
CA ILE A 831 -0.22 25.49 21.37
C ILE A 831 0.06 23.98 21.29
N SER A 832 0.53 23.54 20.12
CA SER A 832 0.89 22.14 19.86
C SER A 832 1.97 21.63 20.82
N GLY A 833 1.64 20.57 21.57
CA GLY A 833 2.52 19.99 22.60
C GLY A 833 2.31 20.53 24.02
N ALA A 834 1.45 21.53 24.21
CA ALA A 834 1.01 22.06 25.51
C ALA A 834 -0.53 22.19 25.58
N THR A 835 -1.28 21.39 24.82
CA THR A 835 -2.73 21.52 24.62
C THR A 835 -3.53 21.60 25.92
N GLY A 836 -3.28 20.70 26.88
CA GLY A 836 -4.00 20.72 28.17
C GLY A 836 -3.62 21.90 29.08
N SER A 837 -2.39 22.41 29.00
CA SER A 837 -1.99 23.65 29.70
C SER A 837 -2.56 24.89 29.00
N SER A 838 -2.71 24.86 27.67
CA SER A 838 -3.26 25.94 26.86
C SER A 838 -4.76 26.09 27.06
N ALA A 839 -5.50 24.98 27.06
CA ALA A 839 -6.94 24.95 27.33
C ALA A 839 -7.26 25.54 28.72
N GLY A 840 -6.52 25.14 29.76
CA GLY A 840 -6.71 25.70 31.10
C GLY A 840 -6.34 27.18 31.21
N PHE A 841 -5.45 27.71 30.37
CA PHE A 841 -5.19 29.16 30.30
C PHE A 841 -6.34 29.91 29.62
N ILE A 842 -6.82 29.39 28.48
CA ILE A 842 -7.89 29.98 27.68
C ILE A 842 -9.19 30.01 28.48
N GLU A 843 -9.54 28.92 29.17
CA GLU A 843 -10.75 28.84 30.00
C GLU A 843 -10.71 29.85 31.16
N ALA A 844 -9.55 30.01 31.81
CA ALA A 844 -9.40 31.03 32.86
C ALA A 844 -9.51 32.46 32.30
N LEU A 845 -9.04 32.70 31.08
CA LEU A 845 -9.15 33.99 30.41
C LEU A 845 -10.59 34.29 30.01
N GLU A 846 -11.31 33.31 29.47
CA GLU A 846 -12.71 33.43 29.07
C GLU A 846 -13.60 33.79 30.27
N GLN A 847 -13.42 33.11 31.40
CA GLN A 847 -14.13 33.44 32.65
C GLN A 847 -13.89 34.88 33.10
N ILE A 848 -12.66 35.39 32.93
CA ILE A 848 -12.32 36.77 33.27
C ILE A 848 -13.00 37.77 32.34
N LEU A 849 -13.00 37.51 31.03
CA LEU A 849 -13.61 38.42 30.05
C LEU A 849 -15.14 38.44 30.16
N GLN A 850 -15.76 37.30 30.50
CA GLN A 850 -17.17 37.24 30.87
C GLN A 850 -17.46 38.06 32.14
N ASP A 851 -16.63 37.93 33.19
CA ASP A 851 -16.76 38.71 34.44
C ASP A 851 -16.51 40.21 34.23
N ALA A 852 -15.74 40.59 33.20
CA ALA A 852 -15.49 41.95 32.78
C ALA A 852 -16.57 42.52 31.85
N GLY A 853 -17.69 41.82 31.62
CA GLY A 853 -18.86 42.42 30.96
C GLY A 853 -18.91 42.24 29.45
N ALA A 854 -18.34 41.17 28.90
CA ALA A 854 -18.66 40.72 27.54
C ALA A 854 -20.16 40.37 27.44
N GLU A 855 -21.00 41.26 26.90
CA GLU A 855 -22.31 40.90 26.33
C GLU A 855 -22.08 40.44 24.89
N GLU A 856 -22.70 39.31 24.50
CA GLU A 856 -22.67 38.76 23.14
C GLU A 856 -23.04 39.83 22.11
N VAL A 857 -22.16 40.03 21.13
CA VAL A 857 -22.43 40.87 19.96
C VAL A 857 -22.94 39.95 18.85
N ASP A 858 -24.26 40.03 18.62
CA ASP A 858 -24.92 39.64 17.37
C ASP A 858 -24.34 40.45 16.20
N GLU A 859 -23.91 39.80 15.12
CA GLU A 859 -23.85 40.38 13.78
C GLU A 859 -24.64 39.52 12.76
N GLU A 860 -25.52 40.19 12.00
CA GLU A 860 -26.18 39.75 10.74
C GLU A 860 -25.62 40.62 9.58
N PRO A 861 -25.79 40.30 8.27
CA PRO A 861 -26.04 39.01 7.60
C PRO A 861 -25.16 38.77 6.33
N GLU A 862 -24.84 37.52 6.01
CA GLU A 862 -24.57 37.05 4.63
C GLU A 862 -25.62 36.01 4.21
N GLU A 863 -25.81 35.86 2.90
CA GLU A 863 -27.05 35.47 2.21
C GLU A 863 -27.76 34.18 2.69
N GLU A 864 -29.09 34.25 2.73
CA GLU A 864 -30.03 33.17 3.10
C GLU A 864 -29.82 31.86 2.32
N PRO A 865 -29.68 30.70 2.98
CA PRO A 865 -30.42 29.51 2.59
C PRO A 865 -31.86 29.65 3.11
N ASP A 866 -32.82 29.19 2.32
CA ASP A 866 -34.26 29.45 2.43
C ASP A 866 -34.84 29.36 3.87
N GLU A 867 -35.80 30.25 4.18
CA GLU A 867 -36.65 30.18 5.39
C GLU A 867 -37.07 28.72 5.70
N PRO A 868 -36.96 28.21 6.96
CA PRO A 868 -37.64 26.98 7.29
C PRO A 868 -39.14 27.27 7.18
N GLU A 869 -39.84 26.43 6.43
CA GLU A 869 -41.29 26.53 6.29
C GLU A 869 -41.93 26.67 7.68
N GLU A 870 -42.90 27.59 7.83
CA GLU A 870 -43.65 27.74 9.09
C GLU A 870 -44.11 26.35 9.56
N ALA A 871 -43.56 25.85 10.68
CA ALA A 871 -43.98 24.58 11.27
C ALA A 871 -45.49 24.57 11.43
N ALA A 872 -46.16 23.65 10.74
CA ALA A 872 -47.61 23.54 10.73
C ALA A 872 -48.10 22.97 12.06
N GLU A 873 -47.32 22.06 12.65
CA GLU A 873 -47.64 21.34 13.87
C GLU A 873 -46.37 21.05 14.67
N VAL A 874 -46.49 21.09 15.99
CA VAL A 874 -45.38 20.88 16.92
C VAL A 874 -45.83 19.90 18.00
N LEU A 875 -45.12 18.79 18.12
CA LEU A 875 -45.48 17.63 18.93
C LEU A 875 -44.44 17.42 20.04
N GLU A 876 -44.88 17.09 21.24
CA GLU A 876 -43.99 16.88 22.40
C GLU A 876 -43.96 15.39 22.73
N GLY A 877 -42.77 14.81 22.80
CA GLY A 877 -42.55 13.39 23.09
C GLY A 877 -41.59 13.19 24.25
N ARG A 878 -41.71 12.06 24.94
CA ARG A 878 -41.03 11.84 26.22
C ARG A 878 -40.48 10.42 26.34
N ALA A 879 -39.25 10.31 26.81
CA ALA A 879 -38.64 9.01 27.13
C ALA A 879 -37.82 9.06 28.42
N GLU A 880 -37.42 7.89 28.92
CA GLU A 880 -36.58 7.75 30.11
C GLU A 880 -35.14 7.44 29.67
N GLY A 881 -34.23 8.40 29.87
CA GLY A 881 -32.79 8.28 29.59
C GLY A 881 -31.96 7.93 30.83
N TYR A 882 -30.64 7.92 30.67
CA TYR A 882 -29.68 7.51 31.71
C TYR A 882 -29.76 8.40 32.97
N GLY A 883 -30.03 9.69 32.77
CA GLY A 883 -30.09 10.71 33.82
C GLY A 883 -31.49 11.02 34.35
N GLY A 884 -32.54 10.63 33.63
CA GLY A 884 -33.94 10.88 34.02
C GLY A 884 -34.90 10.97 32.84
N GLU A 885 -36.05 11.62 33.05
CA GLU A 885 -37.03 11.90 31.97
C GLU A 885 -36.41 12.93 31.00
N LEU A 886 -36.44 12.60 29.70
CA LEU A 886 -35.97 13.41 28.58
C LEU A 886 -37.19 13.78 27.73
N ILE A 887 -37.35 15.08 27.43
CA ILE A 887 -38.49 15.65 26.72
C ILE A 887 -37.99 16.30 25.43
N VAL A 888 -38.59 15.95 24.30
CA VAL A 888 -38.28 16.52 22.98
C VAL A 888 -39.52 17.16 22.36
N GLU A 889 -39.30 18.19 21.55
CA GLU A 889 -40.30 18.89 20.77
C GLU A 889 -39.96 18.69 19.28
N VAL A 890 -40.87 18.07 18.52
CA VAL A 890 -40.71 17.71 17.12
C VAL A 890 -41.61 18.63 16.30
N SER A 891 -41.02 19.41 15.41
CA SER A 891 -41.74 20.31 14.51
C SER A 891 -41.93 19.64 13.15
N LEU A 892 -43.16 19.66 12.65
CA LEU A 892 -43.55 19.11 11.35
C LEU A 892 -43.98 20.23 10.39
N ASP A 893 -43.71 20.05 9.10
CA ASP A 893 -44.21 20.92 8.03
C ASP A 893 -45.67 20.61 7.64
N ASP A 894 -46.20 21.32 6.64
CA ASP A 894 -47.57 21.11 6.12
C ASP A 894 -47.77 19.74 5.43
N ALA A 895 -46.69 18.99 5.15
CA ALA A 895 -46.67 17.67 4.51
C ALA A 895 -46.50 16.50 5.51
N GLY A 896 -46.20 16.80 6.78
CA GLY A 896 -45.97 15.82 7.82
C GLY A 896 -44.51 15.38 7.97
N GLU A 897 -43.57 16.09 7.34
CA GLU A 897 -42.13 15.82 7.42
C GLU A 897 -41.51 16.55 8.62
N ILE A 898 -40.55 15.90 9.28
CA ILE A 898 -39.85 16.41 10.46
C ILE A 898 -38.83 17.46 10.02
N ILE A 899 -39.05 18.70 10.44
CA ILE A 899 -38.18 19.83 10.08
C ILE A 899 -37.27 20.28 11.23
N ALA A 900 -37.63 19.97 12.47
CA ALA A 900 -36.79 20.25 13.64
C ALA A 900 -37.12 19.32 14.82
N ILE A 901 -36.11 19.02 15.64
CA ILE A 901 -36.23 18.26 16.88
C ILE A 901 -35.44 18.98 17.97
N ASP A 902 -36.13 19.56 18.93
CA ASP A 902 -35.54 20.33 20.04
C ASP A 902 -35.64 19.57 21.36
N ILE A 903 -34.53 19.47 22.10
CA ILE A 903 -34.51 18.84 23.43
C ILE A 903 -34.83 19.89 24.48
N ILE A 904 -36.03 19.80 25.08
CA ILE A 904 -36.59 20.86 25.93
C ILE A 904 -36.21 20.71 27.41
N ASP A 905 -36.08 19.46 27.90
CA ASP A 905 -35.72 19.17 29.29
C ASP A 905 -35.03 17.80 29.37
N HIS A 906 -33.89 17.73 30.05
CA HIS A 906 -33.17 16.48 30.29
C HIS A 906 -32.40 16.53 31.63
N SER A 907 -31.97 15.37 32.11
CA SER A 907 -31.10 15.25 33.30
C SER A 907 -29.89 14.35 33.05
N GLU A 908 -29.53 14.20 31.78
CA GLU A 908 -28.38 13.44 31.29
C GLU A 908 -27.03 14.01 31.77
N SER A 909 -25.95 13.26 31.59
CA SER A 909 -24.64 13.61 32.17
C SER A 909 -23.78 14.45 31.21
N ASP A 910 -23.55 15.71 31.57
CA ASP A 910 -22.70 16.67 30.83
C ASP A 910 -21.34 16.06 30.43
N GLY A 911 -20.95 16.22 29.15
CA GLY A 911 -19.70 15.70 28.59
C GLY A 911 -19.75 14.26 28.08
N ILE A 912 -20.81 13.49 28.42
CA ILE A 912 -21.00 12.11 27.92
C ILE A 912 -22.18 12.06 26.93
N SER A 913 -23.25 12.82 27.18
CA SER A 913 -24.44 12.86 26.32
C SER A 913 -24.32 13.78 25.10
N ASP A 914 -23.34 14.68 25.10
CA ASP A 914 -23.21 15.76 24.10
C ASP A 914 -23.16 15.23 22.65
N PRO A 915 -22.44 14.13 22.33
CA PRO A 915 -22.49 13.55 20.99
C PRO A 915 -23.90 13.10 20.56
N ALA A 916 -24.75 12.64 21.49
CA ALA A 916 -26.13 12.23 21.18
C ALA A 916 -27.05 13.43 20.95
N PHE A 917 -26.82 14.56 21.61
CA PHE A 917 -27.62 15.77 21.42
C PHE A 917 -27.35 16.43 20.07
N ASP A 918 -26.12 16.30 19.55
CA ASP A 918 -25.75 16.89 18.27
C ASP A 918 -26.05 15.94 17.09
N GLN A 919 -25.76 14.65 17.21
CA GLN A 919 -25.78 13.72 16.06
C GLN A 919 -27.15 13.08 15.82
N VAL A 920 -27.89 12.73 16.88
CA VAL A 920 -29.11 11.91 16.74
C VAL A 920 -30.30 12.74 16.20
N PRO A 921 -30.59 13.97 16.69
CA PRO A 921 -31.63 14.82 16.08
C PRO A 921 -31.38 15.12 14.61
N ALA A 922 -30.13 15.41 14.22
CA ALA A 922 -29.75 15.69 12.84
C ALA A 922 -29.98 14.48 11.92
N ALA A 923 -29.57 13.28 12.36
CA ALA A 923 -29.76 12.05 11.60
C ALA A 923 -31.25 11.68 11.42
N ILE A 924 -32.09 11.94 12.43
CA ILE A 924 -33.54 11.69 12.32
C ILE A 924 -34.19 12.67 11.34
N ILE A 925 -33.79 13.94 11.35
CA ILE A 925 -34.29 14.95 10.40
C ILE A 925 -33.83 14.61 8.96
N GLU A 926 -32.60 14.14 8.77
CA GLU A 926 -32.10 13.77 7.45
C GLU A 926 -32.78 12.50 6.89
N SER A 927 -32.96 11.48 7.74
CA SER A 927 -33.54 10.19 7.33
C SER A 927 -35.07 10.16 7.36
N GLN A 928 -35.71 11.14 8.00
CA GLN A 928 -37.15 11.14 8.32
C GLN A 928 -37.59 9.87 9.07
N SER A 929 -36.68 9.25 9.83
CA SER A 929 -36.90 7.98 10.52
C SER A 929 -36.29 8.00 11.93
N THR A 930 -36.95 7.34 12.88
CA THR A 930 -36.42 7.17 14.24
C THR A 930 -35.40 6.02 14.35
N GLU A 931 -35.20 5.24 13.29
CA GLU A 931 -34.20 4.16 13.21
C GLU A 931 -32.86 4.70 12.69
N VAL A 932 -32.13 5.44 13.54
CA VAL A 932 -30.82 6.00 13.22
C VAL A 932 -29.74 5.45 14.16
N ASP A 933 -28.47 5.56 13.75
CA ASP A 933 -27.36 5.06 14.55
C ASP A 933 -27.16 5.87 15.84
N VAL A 934 -26.77 5.17 16.90
CA VAL A 934 -26.49 5.77 18.21
C VAL A 934 -25.14 6.49 18.21
N ALA A 935 -25.10 7.70 18.81
CA ALA A 935 -23.85 8.45 18.90
C ALA A 935 -22.83 7.73 19.82
N SER A 936 -21.59 7.64 19.34
CA SER A 936 -20.51 6.93 20.05
C SER A 936 -20.21 7.58 21.39
N GLY A 937 -20.30 6.80 22.48
CA GLY A 937 -20.11 7.27 23.86
C GLY A 937 -21.39 7.76 24.56
N ALA A 938 -22.51 7.89 23.84
CA ALA A 938 -23.77 8.45 24.33
C ALA A 938 -24.99 7.54 24.06
N THR A 939 -24.80 6.21 24.11
CA THR A 939 -25.77 5.21 23.65
C THR A 939 -27.13 5.27 24.37
N GLU A 940 -27.16 5.26 25.70
CA GLU A 940 -28.45 5.29 26.44
C GLU A 940 -29.20 6.62 26.24
N THR A 941 -28.47 7.72 26.02
CA THR A 941 -29.07 9.02 25.70
C THR A 941 -29.59 9.07 24.26
N SER A 942 -28.88 8.45 23.32
CA SER A 942 -29.29 8.31 21.92
C SER A 942 -30.59 7.51 21.79
N GLU A 943 -30.67 6.37 22.48
CA GLU A 943 -31.89 5.55 22.55
C GLU A 943 -33.06 6.31 23.17
N ALA A 944 -32.79 7.15 24.19
CA ALA A 944 -33.82 7.97 24.82
C ALA A 944 -34.35 9.07 23.88
N ILE A 945 -33.50 9.71 23.08
CA ILE A 945 -33.93 10.71 22.08
C ILE A 945 -34.79 10.03 21.00
N MET A 946 -34.34 8.91 20.43
CA MET A 946 -35.12 8.16 19.42
C MET A 946 -36.47 7.71 19.96
N ALA A 947 -36.52 7.21 21.20
CA ALA A 947 -37.76 6.82 21.84
C ALA A 947 -38.69 8.00 22.14
N ALA A 948 -38.14 9.17 22.50
CA ALA A 948 -38.92 10.37 22.76
C ALA A 948 -39.50 10.95 21.46
N VAL A 949 -38.75 10.90 20.36
CA VAL A 949 -39.24 11.31 19.03
C VAL A 949 -40.29 10.33 18.51
N ALA A 950 -40.10 9.03 18.70
CA ALA A 950 -41.12 8.02 18.37
C ALA A 950 -42.42 8.22 19.16
N ASP A 951 -42.33 8.58 20.46
CA ASP A 951 -43.49 8.92 21.31
C ASP A 951 -44.21 10.20 20.83
N ALA A 952 -43.47 11.18 20.28
CA ALA A 952 -44.07 12.37 19.66
C ALA A 952 -44.84 12.05 18.37
N LEU A 953 -44.38 11.06 17.59
CA LEU A 953 -44.91 10.72 16.26
C LEU A 953 -46.00 9.62 16.28
N GLU A 954 -46.24 8.98 17.43
CA GLU A 954 -47.13 7.80 17.57
C GLU A 954 -48.63 8.07 17.28
N ASP A 955 -49.04 9.33 17.01
CA ASP A 955 -50.44 9.71 16.74
C ASP A 955 -50.81 9.85 15.23
N GLU A 956 -49.89 9.69 14.26
CA GLU A 956 -50.19 9.84 12.81
C GLU A 956 -49.59 8.76 11.86
N ILE A 957 -49.84 7.47 12.10
CA ILE A 957 -49.67 6.45 11.05
C ILE A 957 -50.90 5.54 11.00
N ASP A 958 -51.82 5.86 10.08
CA ASP A 958 -52.97 5.04 9.73
C ASP A 958 -53.25 5.27 8.22
N GLU A 959 -52.62 4.51 7.32
CA GLU A 959 -53.22 4.05 6.05
C GLU A 959 -52.35 2.96 5.36
N GLU A 960 -53.00 1.83 5.08
CA GLU A 960 -52.53 0.58 4.47
C GLU A 960 -52.45 0.68 2.92
N ASP A 961 -51.54 -0.07 2.29
CA ASP A 961 -51.71 -0.53 0.90
C ASP A 961 -51.64 -2.08 0.85
N GLU A 962 -52.81 -2.71 0.68
CA GLU A 962 -53.01 -4.15 0.44
C GLU A 962 -52.67 -4.55 -1.02
N VAL A 963 -52.04 -5.71 -1.22
CA VAL A 963 -51.79 -6.31 -2.54
C VAL A 963 -52.96 -7.23 -2.94
N GLU A 964 -53.67 -6.91 -4.02
CA GLU A 964 -54.84 -7.67 -4.52
C GLU A 964 -54.46 -9.05 -5.12
N ALA A 965 -54.94 -10.14 -4.51
CA ALA A 965 -55.07 -11.47 -5.12
C ALA A 965 -56.57 -11.85 -5.22
N ASP A 966 -57.00 -12.51 -6.31
CA ASP A 966 -58.42 -12.86 -6.60
C ASP A 966 -58.57 -14.37 -6.89
N TYR A 967 -58.53 -15.20 -5.83
CA TYR A 967 -58.69 -16.65 -5.88
C TYR A 967 -60.16 -17.09 -5.67
N GLU A 968 -60.56 -18.26 -6.20
CA GLU A 968 -61.90 -18.78 -5.93
C GLU A 968 -62.08 -19.15 -4.45
N ASP A 969 -63.07 -18.53 -3.80
CA ASP A 969 -63.43 -18.83 -2.42
C ASP A 969 -63.73 -20.32 -2.20
N GLY A 970 -63.01 -20.94 -1.27
CA GLY A 970 -63.13 -22.36 -0.99
C GLY A 970 -62.13 -22.86 0.04
N THR A 971 -62.30 -24.11 0.43
CA THR A 971 -61.32 -24.83 1.25
C THR A 971 -60.69 -25.90 0.37
N TYR A 972 -59.37 -25.82 0.21
CA TYR A 972 -58.59 -26.63 -0.69
C TYR A 972 -57.54 -27.40 0.09
N THR A 973 -57.23 -28.64 -0.34
CA THR A 973 -56.24 -29.49 0.32
C THR A 973 -55.34 -30.12 -0.72
N ALA A 974 -54.04 -30.05 -0.51
CA ALA A 974 -53.04 -30.68 -1.37
C ALA A 974 -51.91 -31.27 -0.55
N THR A 975 -51.05 -32.01 -1.23
CA THR A 975 -49.97 -32.75 -0.61
C THR A 975 -48.71 -32.59 -1.45
N GLY A 976 -47.62 -32.11 -0.83
CA GLY A 976 -46.32 -31.95 -1.46
C GLY A 976 -45.26 -32.84 -0.82
N GLU A 977 -44.16 -33.11 -1.54
CA GLU A 977 -43.15 -34.08 -1.09
C GLU A 977 -42.19 -33.40 -0.09
N GLY A 978 -42.38 -33.70 1.19
CA GLY A 978 -41.49 -33.25 2.27
C GLY A 978 -40.18 -34.03 2.34
N TYR A 979 -39.27 -33.58 3.20
CA TYR A 979 -37.94 -34.21 3.35
C TYR A 979 -37.99 -35.68 3.82
N MET A 980 -38.96 -36.03 4.66
CA MET A 980 -39.14 -37.37 5.24
C MET A 980 -40.35 -38.10 4.67
N ASP A 981 -41.50 -37.43 4.56
CA ASP A 981 -42.73 -37.98 3.98
C ASP A 981 -43.60 -36.84 3.43
N ASP A 982 -44.68 -37.21 2.75
CA ASP A 982 -45.63 -36.27 2.16
C ASP A 982 -46.24 -35.31 3.21
N ILE A 983 -46.27 -34.01 2.92
CA ILE A 983 -46.85 -32.95 3.76
C ILE A 983 -48.21 -32.56 3.18
N GLU A 984 -49.29 -32.74 3.95
CA GLU A 984 -50.66 -32.39 3.55
C GLU A 984 -51.12 -31.12 4.26
N ILE A 985 -51.55 -30.12 3.49
CA ILE A 985 -52.03 -28.82 4.01
C ILE A 985 -53.45 -28.52 3.52
N GLU A 986 -54.20 -27.75 4.30
CA GLU A 986 -55.52 -27.18 3.98
C GLU A 986 -55.42 -25.66 3.95
N VAL A 987 -55.92 -25.03 2.88
CA VAL A 987 -55.98 -23.57 2.77
C VAL A 987 -57.44 -23.15 2.64
N VAL A 988 -57.83 -22.13 3.41
CA VAL A 988 -59.14 -21.49 3.32
C VAL A 988 -58.96 -20.15 2.62
N ILE A 989 -59.71 -19.97 1.53
CA ILE A 989 -59.76 -18.74 0.74
C ILE A 989 -61.15 -18.13 0.90
N THR A 990 -61.21 -16.86 1.29
CA THR A 990 -62.44 -16.11 1.52
C THR A 990 -62.30 -14.69 0.98
N ASP A 991 -63.30 -14.22 0.22
CA ASP A 991 -63.30 -12.91 -0.44
C ASP A 991 -62.09 -12.70 -1.38
N GLY A 992 -61.61 -13.75 -2.04
CA GLY A 992 -60.50 -13.67 -3.01
C GLY A 992 -59.09 -13.88 -2.44
N ALA A 993 -58.93 -13.87 -1.12
CA ALA A 993 -57.63 -13.93 -0.44
C ALA A 993 -57.47 -15.19 0.45
N ILE A 994 -56.23 -15.63 0.63
CA ILE A 994 -55.82 -16.67 1.58
C ILE A 994 -56.13 -16.16 3.00
N GLU A 995 -57.17 -16.74 3.61
CA GLU A 995 -57.61 -16.39 4.97
C GLU A 995 -56.79 -17.16 6.03
N SER A 996 -56.50 -18.43 5.77
CA SER A 996 -55.71 -19.27 6.69
C SER A 996 -55.16 -20.52 6.02
N ILE A 997 -54.04 -21.03 6.53
CA ILE A 997 -53.42 -22.28 6.12
C ILE A 997 -53.25 -23.16 7.36
N GLU A 998 -53.71 -24.42 7.31
CA GLU A 998 -53.59 -25.41 8.39
C GLU A 998 -52.87 -26.66 7.87
N ILE A 999 -51.93 -27.17 8.65
CA ILE A 999 -51.22 -28.41 8.31
C ILE A 999 -52.02 -29.60 8.81
N LEU A 1000 -52.48 -30.44 7.88
CA LEU A 1000 -53.34 -31.57 8.19
C LEU A 1000 -52.54 -32.79 8.67
N SER A 1001 -51.41 -33.05 8.03
CA SER A 1001 -50.47 -34.08 8.48
C SER A 1001 -49.10 -33.91 7.85
N HIS A 1002 -48.07 -34.14 8.66
CA HIS A 1002 -46.70 -34.39 8.21
C HIS A 1002 -46.09 -35.47 9.11
N ASP A 1003 -45.15 -36.25 8.57
CA ASP A 1003 -44.26 -37.13 9.36
C ASP A 1003 -42.85 -36.52 9.50
N GLU A 1004 -42.73 -35.22 9.20
CA GLU A 1004 -41.52 -34.41 9.42
C GLU A 1004 -41.15 -34.27 10.90
N THR A 1005 -39.93 -33.84 11.17
CA THR A 1005 -39.47 -33.66 12.55
C THR A 1005 -40.03 -32.38 13.17
N ASP A 1006 -40.99 -32.51 14.10
CA ASP A 1006 -41.74 -31.41 14.73
C ASP A 1006 -40.87 -30.22 15.19
N SER A 1007 -39.69 -30.46 15.76
CA SER A 1007 -38.84 -29.37 16.31
C SER A 1007 -38.20 -28.47 15.24
N ILE A 1008 -38.23 -28.89 13.98
CA ILE A 1008 -37.65 -28.17 12.84
C ILE A 1008 -38.75 -27.72 11.89
N ALA A 1009 -39.73 -28.60 11.65
CA ALA A 1009 -40.80 -28.33 10.70
C ALA A 1009 -41.86 -27.37 11.26
N GLU A 1010 -42.25 -27.47 12.53
CA GLU A 1010 -43.32 -26.61 13.09
C GLU A 1010 -42.95 -25.11 13.10
N PRO A 1011 -41.76 -24.68 13.56
CA PRO A 1011 -41.38 -23.26 13.49
C PRO A 1011 -41.27 -22.76 12.05
N ALA A 1012 -40.73 -23.59 11.15
CA ALA A 1012 -40.60 -23.23 9.74
C ALA A 1012 -41.96 -23.13 9.05
N PHE A 1013 -42.92 -23.98 9.42
CA PHE A 1013 -44.27 -23.90 8.88
C PHE A 1013 -45.03 -22.69 9.42
N ASP A 1014 -44.88 -22.34 10.70
CA ASP A 1014 -45.49 -21.13 11.27
C ASP A 1014 -45.04 -19.88 10.48
N GLU A 1015 -43.73 -19.78 10.19
CA GLU A 1015 -43.14 -18.68 9.43
C GLU A 1015 -43.56 -18.68 7.95
N LEU A 1016 -43.62 -19.85 7.30
CA LEU A 1016 -44.09 -19.97 5.92
C LEU A 1016 -45.59 -19.68 5.77
N ILE A 1017 -46.40 -20.03 6.77
CA ILE A 1017 -47.84 -19.71 6.78
C ILE A 1017 -48.02 -18.20 6.88
N GLU A 1018 -47.25 -17.52 7.74
CA GLU A 1018 -47.29 -16.06 7.87
C GLU A 1018 -46.82 -15.37 6.58
N ALA A 1019 -45.72 -15.84 5.99
CA ALA A 1019 -45.20 -15.33 4.71
C ALA A 1019 -46.21 -15.55 3.56
N ALA A 1020 -46.83 -16.73 3.47
CA ALA A 1020 -47.82 -17.03 2.42
C ALA A 1020 -49.10 -16.19 2.54
N ILE A 1021 -49.58 -15.95 3.77
CA ILE A 1021 -50.75 -15.10 4.01
C ILE A 1021 -50.40 -13.63 3.76
N SER A 1022 -49.20 -13.20 4.11
CA SER A 1022 -48.72 -11.83 3.85
C SER A 1022 -48.54 -11.57 2.34
N ALA A 1023 -47.89 -12.50 1.64
CA ALA A 1023 -47.61 -12.38 0.20
C ALA A 1023 -48.79 -12.74 -0.70
N GLN A 1024 -49.84 -13.37 -0.16
CA GLN A 1024 -50.98 -13.90 -0.91
C GLN A 1024 -50.57 -14.77 -2.12
N SER A 1025 -49.46 -15.53 -1.98
CA SER A 1025 -48.81 -16.27 -3.07
C SER A 1025 -48.00 -17.46 -2.55
N ALA A 1026 -47.71 -18.43 -3.42
CA ALA A 1026 -46.75 -19.51 -3.15
C ALA A 1026 -45.30 -19.13 -3.47
N ASN A 1027 -45.04 -17.94 -4.04
CA ASN A 1027 -43.69 -17.43 -4.32
C ASN A 1027 -43.05 -16.86 -3.05
N ILE A 1028 -42.73 -17.76 -2.11
CA ILE A 1028 -42.10 -17.46 -0.82
C ILE A 1028 -40.85 -18.33 -0.67
N ASP A 1029 -39.84 -17.80 0.01
CA ASP A 1029 -38.55 -18.49 0.14
C ASP A 1029 -38.60 -19.68 1.09
N THR A 1030 -37.75 -20.67 0.86
CA THR A 1030 -37.59 -21.80 1.78
C THR A 1030 -36.83 -21.38 3.03
N ILE A 1031 -37.24 -21.86 4.20
CA ILE A 1031 -36.55 -21.57 5.46
C ILE A 1031 -35.27 -22.41 5.59
N SER A 1032 -34.16 -21.73 5.90
CA SER A 1032 -32.86 -22.39 6.11
C SER A 1032 -32.94 -23.40 7.26
N GLY A 1033 -32.48 -24.63 7.04
CA GLY A 1033 -32.57 -25.72 8.02
C GLY A 1033 -33.86 -26.55 7.96
N ALA A 1034 -34.91 -26.10 7.27
CA ALA A 1034 -36.13 -26.87 6.98
C ALA A 1034 -36.40 -27.02 5.48
N THR A 1035 -35.40 -26.77 4.62
CA THR A 1035 -35.52 -26.59 3.16
C THR A 1035 -36.35 -27.67 2.46
N GLY A 1036 -36.17 -28.95 2.80
CA GLY A 1036 -36.95 -30.04 2.19
C GLY A 1036 -38.42 -30.08 2.66
N SER A 1037 -38.68 -29.73 3.91
CA SER A 1037 -40.05 -29.61 4.44
C SER A 1037 -40.73 -28.32 3.95
N SER A 1038 -39.98 -27.22 3.83
CA SER A 1038 -40.43 -25.95 3.22
C SER A 1038 -40.78 -26.12 1.74
N ALA A 1039 -39.95 -26.83 0.98
CA ALA A 1039 -40.22 -27.13 -0.42
C ALA A 1039 -41.51 -27.96 -0.58
N GLY A 1040 -41.72 -28.98 0.26
CA GLY A 1040 -42.95 -29.78 0.23
C GLY A 1040 -44.20 -28.98 0.64
N PHE A 1041 -44.08 -28.02 1.56
CA PHE A 1041 -45.17 -27.09 1.89
C PHE A 1041 -45.50 -26.14 0.73
N ILE A 1042 -44.47 -25.54 0.11
CA ILE A 1042 -44.62 -24.61 -1.02
C ILE A 1042 -45.23 -25.34 -2.23
N GLU A 1043 -44.79 -26.57 -2.53
CA GLU A 1043 -45.35 -27.39 -3.60
C GLU A 1043 -46.85 -27.67 -3.37
N ALA A 1044 -47.24 -28.02 -2.14
CA ALA A 1044 -48.65 -28.24 -1.80
C ALA A 1044 -49.47 -26.94 -1.92
N LEU A 1045 -48.91 -25.80 -1.50
CA LEU A 1045 -49.55 -24.50 -1.59
C LEU A 1045 -49.74 -24.06 -3.05
N GLU A 1046 -48.71 -24.23 -3.89
CA GLU A 1046 -48.77 -23.93 -5.32
C GLU A 1046 -49.87 -24.74 -6.01
N GLN A 1047 -49.97 -26.03 -5.69
CA GLN A 1047 -51.03 -26.88 -6.21
C GLN A 1047 -52.43 -26.41 -5.80
N ILE A 1048 -52.59 -25.94 -4.55
CA ILE A 1048 -53.86 -25.39 -4.06
C ILE A 1048 -54.22 -24.09 -4.78
N LEU A 1049 -53.28 -23.17 -4.92
CA LEU A 1049 -53.53 -21.88 -5.57
C LEU A 1049 -53.81 -22.05 -7.07
N GLN A 1050 -53.20 -23.05 -7.72
CA GLN A 1050 -53.56 -23.47 -9.08
C GLN A 1050 -54.99 -24.04 -9.14
N ASP A 1051 -55.38 -24.92 -8.20
CA ASP A 1051 -56.73 -25.51 -8.15
C ASP A 1051 -57.83 -24.48 -7.79
N ALA A 1052 -57.48 -23.44 -7.03
CA ALA A 1052 -58.35 -22.33 -6.67
C ALA A 1052 -58.46 -21.25 -7.75
N GLY A 1053 -57.77 -21.40 -8.89
CA GLY A 1053 -57.69 -20.39 -9.94
C GLY A 1053 -57.61 -20.93 -11.38
N ALA A 1054 -58.23 -22.07 -11.68
CA ALA A 1054 -58.20 -22.67 -13.01
C ALA A 1054 -59.08 -21.95 -14.06
N GLU A 1055 -58.53 -20.94 -14.73
CA GLU A 1055 -58.65 -20.77 -16.19
C GLU A 1055 -57.24 -20.68 -16.79
N GLU A 1056 -56.67 -21.84 -17.13
CA GLU A 1056 -55.46 -21.98 -17.95
C GLU A 1056 -55.64 -21.29 -19.31
N VAL A 1057 -54.62 -20.52 -19.73
CA VAL A 1057 -54.26 -20.46 -21.15
C VAL A 1057 -52.95 -21.23 -21.33
N ASP A 1058 -53.18 -22.55 -21.45
CA ASP A 1058 -52.46 -23.56 -22.23
C ASP A 1058 -51.19 -23.14 -22.99
N GLU A 1059 -50.10 -23.75 -22.52
CA GLU A 1059 -49.30 -24.81 -23.17
C GLU A 1059 -48.31 -24.48 -24.31
N GLU A 1060 -47.03 -24.63 -23.90
CA GLU A 1060 -45.96 -25.47 -24.48
C GLU A 1060 -45.18 -24.97 -25.72
N PRO A 1061 -43.90 -25.40 -25.91
CA PRO A 1061 -43.03 -26.24 -25.05
C PRO A 1061 -41.70 -25.57 -24.69
N GLU A 1062 -40.92 -26.24 -23.83
CA GLU A 1062 -39.48 -26.00 -23.65
C GLU A 1062 -38.76 -25.97 -25.02
N GLU A 1063 -38.25 -24.82 -25.43
CA GLU A 1063 -37.26 -24.66 -26.50
C GLU A 1063 -35.89 -24.50 -25.81
N GLU A 1064 -34.93 -25.39 -26.07
CA GLU A 1064 -33.71 -25.10 -26.85
C GLU A 1064 -33.42 -23.59 -27.08
N PRO A 1065 -32.15 -23.15 -26.99
CA PRO A 1065 -31.80 -21.73 -26.90
C PRO A 1065 -32.30 -21.00 -28.15
N ASP A 1066 -33.26 -20.09 -27.98
CA ASP A 1066 -33.89 -19.42 -29.11
C ASP A 1066 -33.05 -18.27 -29.67
N GLU A 1067 -33.15 -18.20 -30.98
CA GLU A 1067 -32.41 -17.45 -31.98
C GLU A 1067 -32.31 -15.94 -31.70
N PRO A 1068 -31.26 -15.27 -32.23
CA PRO A 1068 -30.99 -13.86 -31.98
C PRO A 1068 -32.19 -13.00 -32.36
N GLU A 1069 -32.36 -11.88 -31.65
CA GLU A 1069 -33.30 -10.81 -32.01
C GLU A 1069 -33.24 -10.57 -33.53
N GLU A 1070 -34.40 -10.46 -34.18
CA GLU A 1070 -34.49 -10.28 -35.62
C GLU A 1070 -33.70 -9.01 -35.99
N ALA A 1071 -32.48 -9.19 -36.50
CA ALA A 1071 -31.61 -8.10 -36.91
C ALA A 1071 -32.37 -7.19 -37.88
N ALA A 1072 -32.44 -5.91 -37.53
CA ALA A 1072 -33.02 -4.90 -38.41
C ALA A 1072 -32.20 -4.80 -39.70
N GLU A 1073 -30.88 -4.94 -39.57
CA GLU A 1073 -29.90 -4.87 -40.64
C GLU A 1073 -28.72 -5.83 -40.38
N VAL A 1074 -28.23 -6.49 -41.43
CA VAL A 1074 -27.06 -7.39 -41.36
C VAL A 1074 -26.04 -6.92 -42.40
N LEU A 1075 -24.85 -6.58 -41.92
CA LEU A 1075 -23.75 -6.03 -42.70
C LEU A 1075 -22.61 -7.06 -42.81
N GLU A 1076 -22.02 -7.20 -43.99
CA GLU A 1076 -20.93 -8.17 -44.24
C GLU A 1076 -19.62 -7.42 -44.42
N GLY A 1077 -18.63 -7.72 -43.59
CA GLY A 1077 -17.29 -7.13 -43.67
C GLY A 1077 -16.19 -8.17 -43.81
N ARG A 1078 -15.05 -7.76 -44.36
CA ARG A 1078 -13.99 -8.67 -44.83
C ARG A 1078 -12.61 -8.14 -44.49
N ALA A 1079 -11.76 -9.01 -43.95
CA ALA A 1079 -10.35 -8.69 -43.73
C ALA A 1079 -9.42 -9.86 -44.08
N GLU A 1080 -8.12 -9.56 -44.24
CA GLU A 1080 -7.10 -10.58 -44.50
C GLU A 1080 -6.47 -11.04 -43.19
N GLY A 1081 -6.80 -12.27 -42.76
CA GLY A 1081 -6.21 -12.92 -41.60
C GLY A 1081 -4.97 -13.79 -41.94
N TYR A 1082 -4.34 -14.37 -40.92
CA TYR A 1082 -3.14 -15.19 -41.05
C TYR A 1082 -3.32 -16.41 -41.98
N GLY A 1083 -4.53 -16.97 -42.03
CA GLY A 1083 -4.91 -18.11 -42.86
C GLY A 1083 -5.46 -17.75 -44.24
N GLY A 1084 -5.83 -16.49 -44.47
CA GLY A 1084 -6.48 -16.00 -45.70
C GLY A 1084 -7.63 -15.02 -45.40
N GLU A 1085 -8.47 -14.76 -46.40
CA GLU A 1085 -9.66 -13.91 -46.26
C GLU A 1085 -10.60 -14.46 -45.16
N LEU A 1086 -11.00 -13.58 -44.25
CA LEU A 1086 -11.92 -13.81 -43.13
C LEU A 1086 -13.13 -12.88 -43.34
N ILE A 1087 -14.33 -13.46 -43.28
CA ILE A 1087 -15.61 -12.77 -43.54
C ILE A 1087 -16.46 -12.84 -42.27
N VAL A 1088 -17.00 -11.69 -41.86
CA VAL A 1088 -17.90 -11.56 -40.72
C VAL A 1088 -19.23 -10.97 -41.16
N GLU A 1089 -20.32 -11.40 -40.54
CA GLU A 1089 -21.65 -10.79 -40.62
C GLU A 1089 -21.95 -10.13 -39.27
N VAL A 1090 -22.23 -8.83 -39.28
CA VAL A 1090 -22.57 -8.01 -38.10
C VAL A 1090 -24.06 -7.71 -38.16
N SER A 1091 -24.78 -8.06 -37.11
CA SER A 1091 -26.22 -7.83 -36.98
C SER A 1091 -26.47 -6.64 -36.07
N LEU A 1092 -27.28 -5.69 -36.55
CA LEU A 1092 -27.68 -4.49 -35.83
C LEU A 1092 -29.16 -4.53 -35.47
N ASP A 1093 -29.53 -3.95 -34.34
CA ASP A 1093 -30.92 -3.74 -33.95
C ASP A 1093 -31.54 -2.48 -34.60
N ASP A 1094 -32.80 -2.18 -34.28
CA ASP A 1094 -33.52 -1.01 -34.82
C ASP A 1094 -32.92 0.35 -34.35
N ALA A 1095 -32.01 0.35 -33.36
CA ALA A 1095 -31.32 1.52 -32.81
C ALA A 1095 -29.89 1.71 -33.35
N GLY A 1096 -29.38 0.74 -34.12
CA GLY A 1096 -28.02 0.76 -34.68
C GLY A 1096 -26.97 0.11 -33.76
N GLU A 1097 -27.39 -0.60 -32.70
CA GLU A 1097 -26.49 -1.29 -31.78
C GLU A 1097 -26.18 -2.71 -32.26
N ILE A 1098 -24.93 -3.14 -32.05
CA ILE A 1098 -24.42 -4.45 -32.47
C ILE A 1098 -24.93 -5.52 -31.52
N ILE A 1099 -25.81 -6.39 -32.03
CA ILE A 1099 -26.42 -7.47 -31.25
C ILE A 1099 -25.77 -8.84 -31.51
N ALA A 1100 -25.13 -9.03 -32.67
CA ALA A 1100 -24.41 -10.27 -32.97
C ALA A 1100 -23.31 -10.05 -34.03
N ILE A 1101 -22.24 -10.84 -33.92
CA ILE A 1101 -21.13 -10.88 -34.89
C ILE A 1101 -20.81 -12.35 -35.19
N ASP A 1102 -21.08 -12.78 -36.43
CA ASP A 1102 -20.91 -14.15 -36.89
C ASP A 1102 -19.78 -14.26 -37.92
N ILE A 1103 -18.81 -15.15 -37.67
CA ILE A 1103 -17.71 -15.41 -38.61
C ILE A 1103 -18.15 -16.47 -39.62
N THR A 1104 -18.46 -16.05 -40.85
CA THR A 1104 -19.14 -16.91 -41.84
C THR A 1104 -18.19 -17.69 -42.75
N ASP A 1105 -16.98 -17.19 -42.99
CA ASP A 1105 -15.93 -17.91 -43.73
C ASP A 1105 -14.54 -17.50 -43.25
N HIS A 1106 -13.66 -18.47 -42.99
CA HIS A 1106 -12.28 -18.22 -42.60
C HIS A 1106 -11.35 -19.39 -43.00
N SER A 1107 -10.06 -19.10 -43.15
CA SER A 1107 -9.02 -20.12 -43.40
C SER A 1107 -7.95 -20.19 -42.30
N GLU A 1108 -8.27 -19.65 -41.12
CA GLU A 1108 -7.42 -19.60 -39.92
C GLU A 1108 -7.04 -20.99 -39.37
N SER A 1109 -6.02 -21.02 -38.51
CA SER A 1109 -5.43 -22.27 -38.02
C SER A 1109 -6.15 -22.85 -36.80
N ASP A 1110 -6.90 -23.95 -36.99
CA ASP A 1110 -7.59 -24.71 -35.92
C ASP A 1110 -6.71 -24.90 -34.65
N GLY A 1111 -7.23 -24.49 -33.49
CA GLY A 1111 -6.59 -24.65 -32.18
C GLY A 1111 -5.66 -23.52 -31.75
N ILE A 1112 -5.35 -22.55 -32.62
CA ILE A 1112 -4.59 -21.34 -32.28
C ILE A 1112 -5.51 -20.12 -32.32
N SER A 1113 -6.41 -20.04 -33.30
CA SER A 1113 -7.37 -18.94 -33.47
C SER A 1113 -8.62 -19.05 -32.58
N ASP A 1114 -8.87 -20.23 -31.99
CA ASP A 1114 -10.08 -20.51 -31.20
C ASP A 1114 -10.36 -19.45 -30.11
N PRO A 1115 -9.36 -18.98 -29.32
CA PRO A 1115 -9.61 -17.93 -28.33
C PRO A 1115 -10.07 -16.59 -28.93
N ALA A 1116 -9.61 -16.24 -30.15
CA ALA A 1116 -10.02 -15.00 -30.81
C ALA A 1116 -11.46 -15.08 -31.33
N PHE A 1117 -11.92 -16.27 -31.75
CA PHE A 1117 -13.29 -16.45 -32.24
C PHE A 1117 -14.34 -16.40 -31.14
N ASP A 1118 -13.97 -16.74 -29.89
CA ASP A 1118 -14.90 -16.69 -28.76
C ASP A 1118 -14.85 -15.34 -28.03
N GLN A 1119 -13.65 -14.74 -27.86
CA GLN A 1119 -13.47 -13.58 -26.98
C GLN A 1119 -13.66 -12.24 -27.67
N VAL A 1120 -13.19 -12.09 -28.91
CA VAL A 1120 -13.19 -10.79 -29.61
C VAL A 1120 -14.61 -10.36 -30.01
N PRO A 1121 -15.45 -11.22 -30.61
CA PRO A 1121 -16.84 -10.85 -30.91
C PRO A 1121 -17.65 -10.47 -29.67
N ALA A 1122 -17.49 -11.19 -28.56
CA ALA A 1122 -18.20 -10.91 -27.31
C ALA A 1122 -17.81 -9.55 -26.72
N ALA A 1123 -16.51 -9.21 -26.71
CA ALA A 1123 -16.02 -7.93 -26.22
C ALA A 1123 -16.48 -6.74 -27.07
N ILE A 1124 -16.59 -6.91 -28.40
CA ILE A 1124 -17.11 -5.87 -29.30
C ILE A 1124 -18.61 -5.65 -29.05
N ILE A 1125 -19.39 -6.72 -28.85
CA ILE A 1125 -20.82 -6.61 -28.54
C ILE A 1125 -21.05 -5.94 -27.17
N GLU A 1126 -20.21 -6.24 -26.17
CA GLU A 1126 -20.32 -5.62 -24.84
C GLU A 1126 -19.91 -4.15 -24.83
N SER A 1127 -18.84 -3.79 -25.54
CA SER A 1127 -18.31 -2.42 -25.58
C SER A 1127 -18.91 -1.53 -26.66
N GLN A 1128 -19.61 -2.12 -27.64
CA GLN A 1128 -20.08 -1.46 -28.86
C GLN A 1128 -18.94 -0.76 -29.65
N SER A 1129 -17.69 -1.22 -29.51
CA SER A 1129 -16.48 -0.64 -30.12
C SER A 1129 -15.60 -1.68 -30.79
N THR A 1130 -14.91 -1.31 -31.89
CA THR A 1130 -13.93 -2.17 -32.57
C THR A 1130 -12.54 -2.13 -31.94
N GLU A 1131 -12.29 -1.21 -31.00
CA GLU A 1131 -11.03 -1.08 -30.25
C GLU A 1131 -11.05 -1.94 -28.97
N VAL A 1132 -10.97 -3.26 -29.13
CA VAL A 1132 -10.94 -4.22 -28.01
C VAL A 1132 -9.61 -4.96 -27.93
N ASP A 1133 -9.29 -5.50 -26.75
CA ASP A 1133 -8.04 -6.21 -26.52
C ASP A 1133 -7.91 -7.50 -27.35
N VAL A 1134 -6.69 -7.77 -27.84
CA VAL A 1134 -6.38 -8.98 -28.62
C VAL A 1134 -6.33 -10.23 -27.73
N ALA A 1135 -6.94 -11.32 -28.19
CA ALA A 1135 -6.94 -12.58 -27.46
C ALA A 1135 -5.51 -13.19 -27.40
N SER A 1136 -5.09 -13.57 -26.18
CA SER A 1136 -3.73 -14.06 -25.91
C SER A 1136 -3.40 -15.33 -26.71
N GLY A 1137 -2.43 -15.21 -27.63
CA GLY A 1137 -1.99 -16.30 -28.50
C GLY A 1137 -2.66 -16.37 -29.89
N ALA A 1138 -3.58 -15.45 -30.19
CA ALA A 1138 -4.32 -15.36 -31.46
C ALA A 1138 -4.32 -13.95 -32.08
N THR A 1139 -3.27 -13.15 -31.82
CA THR A 1139 -3.16 -11.72 -32.15
C THR A 1139 -3.52 -11.37 -33.61
N GLU A 1140 -2.91 -12.02 -34.61
CA GLU A 1140 -3.20 -11.71 -36.02
C GLU A 1140 -4.64 -12.08 -36.43
N THR A 1141 -5.26 -13.05 -35.76
CA THR A 1141 -6.68 -13.40 -36.01
C THR A 1141 -7.62 -12.43 -35.30
N SER A 1142 -7.27 -11.95 -34.09
CA SER A 1142 -8.01 -10.91 -33.38
C SER A 1142 -8.04 -9.60 -34.17
N GLU A 1143 -6.89 -9.16 -34.68
CA GLU A 1143 -6.78 -7.97 -35.52
C GLU A 1143 -7.62 -8.09 -36.80
N ALA A 1144 -7.64 -9.29 -37.41
CA ALA A 1144 -8.44 -9.53 -38.61
C ALA A 1144 -9.96 -9.50 -38.34
N ILE A 1145 -10.43 -9.94 -37.17
CA ILE A 1145 -11.85 -9.86 -36.80
C ILE A 1145 -12.24 -8.40 -36.58
N MET A 1146 -11.45 -7.63 -35.82
CA MET A 1146 -11.72 -6.20 -35.59
C MET A 1146 -11.74 -5.40 -36.90
N ALA A 1147 -10.80 -5.67 -37.80
CA ALA A 1147 -10.76 -5.03 -39.12
C ALA A 1147 -11.96 -5.43 -40.01
N ALA A 1148 -12.41 -6.68 -39.93
CA ALA A 1148 -13.57 -7.14 -40.71
C ALA A 1148 -14.89 -6.56 -40.17
N VAL A 1149 -15.01 -6.38 -38.85
CA VAL A 1149 -16.17 -5.70 -38.24
C VAL A 1149 -16.16 -4.21 -38.57
N ALA A 1150 -15.00 -3.56 -38.55
CA ALA A 1150 -14.85 -2.17 -38.98
C ALA A 1150 -15.24 -1.97 -40.46
N ASP A 1151 -14.81 -2.89 -41.36
CA ASP A 1151 -15.21 -2.91 -42.78
C ASP A 1151 -16.73 -3.10 -42.96
N ALA A 1152 -17.39 -3.85 -42.08
CA ALA A 1152 -18.85 -4.02 -42.10
C ALA A 1152 -19.60 -2.74 -41.72
N LEU A 1153 -19.06 -1.96 -40.79
CA LEU A 1153 -19.67 -0.74 -40.25
C LEU A 1153 -19.29 0.53 -41.04
N GLU A 1154 -18.39 0.43 -42.02
CA GLU A 1154 -17.82 1.54 -42.79
C GLU A 1154 -18.86 2.32 -43.64
N ASP A 1155 -20.06 1.76 -43.88
CA ASP A 1155 -21.14 2.38 -44.67
C ASP A 1155 -22.19 3.17 -43.84
N GLU A 1156 -22.14 3.19 -42.50
CA GLU A 1156 -23.03 4.01 -41.63
C GLU A 1156 -22.36 5.26 -41.01
N ILE A 1157 -21.08 5.47 -41.26
CA ILE A 1157 -20.35 6.68 -40.83
C ILE A 1157 -20.22 7.63 -42.03
N ASP A 1158 -21.36 8.15 -42.50
CA ASP A 1158 -21.41 9.18 -43.55
C ASP A 1158 -21.95 10.49 -42.94
N GLU A 1159 -21.22 11.05 -41.96
CA GLU A 1159 -21.05 12.49 -41.82
C GLU A 1159 -19.55 12.79 -41.63
N GLU A 1160 -18.93 13.23 -42.73
CA GLU A 1160 -17.56 13.74 -42.84
C GLU A 1160 -17.28 14.86 -41.84
N ASP A 1161 -16.19 14.73 -41.06
CA ASP A 1161 -15.36 15.87 -40.67
C ASP A 1161 -13.92 15.61 -41.17
N GLU A 1162 -13.62 16.05 -42.39
CA GLU A 1162 -12.25 16.31 -42.83
C GLU A 1162 -11.66 17.38 -41.90
N VAL A 1163 -10.56 17.06 -41.20
CA VAL A 1163 -9.80 18.07 -40.43
C VAL A 1163 -9.08 18.98 -41.44
N GLU A 1164 -9.71 20.09 -41.83
CA GLU A 1164 -9.06 21.19 -42.56
C GLU A 1164 -8.08 21.89 -41.61
N ALA A 1165 -6.78 21.62 -41.77
CA ALA A 1165 -5.76 22.58 -41.35
C ALA A 1165 -5.72 23.71 -42.40
N ASP A 1166 -5.98 24.96 -41.99
CA ASP A 1166 -6.04 26.15 -42.86
C ASP A 1166 -4.88 27.10 -42.52
N TYR A 1167 -3.65 26.74 -42.90
CA TYR A 1167 -2.46 27.57 -42.68
C TYR A 1167 -2.33 28.68 -43.75
N GLU A 1168 -1.85 29.87 -43.39
CA GLU A 1168 -1.60 30.95 -44.35
C GLU A 1168 -0.56 30.54 -45.41
N ASP A 1169 -0.99 30.50 -46.68
CA ASP A 1169 -0.14 30.24 -47.84
C ASP A 1169 1.15 31.07 -47.84
N GLY A 1170 2.30 30.39 -47.79
CA GLY A 1170 3.58 31.04 -47.64
C GLY A 1170 4.78 30.10 -47.71
N THR A 1171 5.97 30.68 -47.69
CA THR A 1171 7.21 29.94 -47.52
C THR A 1171 7.88 30.46 -46.25
N TYR A 1172 8.00 29.59 -45.27
CA TYR A 1172 8.44 29.92 -43.92
C TYR A 1172 9.74 29.19 -43.61
N THR A 1173 10.60 29.80 -42.80
CA THR A 1173 11.89 29.21 -42.43
C THR A 1173 12.10 29.35 -40.94
N ALA A 1174 12.40 28.25 -40.26
CA ALA A 1174 12.75 28.26 -38.85
C ALA A 1174 14.06 27.53 -38.61
N THR A 1175 14.65 27.81 -37.45
CA THR A 1175 15.91 27.22 -37.00
C THR A 1175 15.74 26.81 -35.54
N ALA A 1176 16.05 25.55 -35.21
CA ALA A 1176 16.02 25.04 -33.85
C ALA A 1176 17.28 24.23 -33.53
N GLU A 1177 17.60 24.05 -32.24
CA GLU A 1177 18.85 23.42 -31.82
C GLU A 1177 18.81 21.90 -32.09
N GLY A 1178 19.68 21.43 -32.98
CA GLY A 1178 19.88 20.00 -33.23
C GLY A 1178 20.91 19.38 -32.27
N TYR A 1179 21.04 18.06 -32.31
CA TYR A 1179 21.97 17.30 -31.45
C TYR A 1179 23.45 17.78 -31.53
N ASN A 1180 23.92 18.27 -32.67
CA ASN A 1180 25.27 18.80 -32.85
C ASN A 1180 25.32 20.32 -33.02
N ASP A 1181 24.37 20.89 -33.76
CA ASP A 1181 24.27 22.33 -34.05
C ASP A 1181 22.86 22.61 -34.61
N ASP A 1182 22.53 23.88 -34.79
CA ASP A 1182 21.21 24.30 -35.27
C ASP A 1182 20.81 23.64 -36.61
N ILE A 1183 19.54 23.23 -36.71
CA ILE A 1183 18.88 22.70 -37.90
C ILE A 1183 17.95 23.77 -38.44
N GLU A 1184 18.14 24.16 -39.69
CA GLU A 1184 17.32 25.16 -40.38
C GLU A 1184 16.48 24.49 -41.48
N ILE A 1185 15.17 24.71 -41.46
CA ILE A 1185 14.21 24.12 -42.41
C ILE A 1185 13.40 25.21 -43.12
N GLU A 1186 12.98 24.93 -44.35
CA GLU A 1186 12.03 25.72 -45.14
C GLU A 1186 10.76 24.89 -45.38
N VAL A 1187 9.60 25.43 -45.04
CA VAL A 1187 8.29 24.80 -45.29
C VAL A 1187 7.51 25.66 -46.27
N VAL A 1188 6.94 25.02 -47.29
CA VAL A 1188 6.06 25.66 -48.27
C VAL A 1188 4.64 25.18 -48.02
N ILE A 1189 3.75 26.13 -47.79
CA ILE A 1189 2.31 25.92 -47.56
C ILE A 1189 1.55 26.52 -48.74
N THR A 1190 0.69 25.73 -49.37
CA THR A 1190 -0.11 26.14 -50.54
C THR A 1190 -1.53 25.57 -50.41
N ASP A 1191 -2.52 26.43 -50.64
CA ASP A 1191 -3.95 26.12 -50.46
C ASP A 1191 -4.26 25.58 -49.05
N GLY A 1192 -3.67 26.18 -48.00
CA GLY A 1192 -3.94 25.83 -46.59
C GLY A 1192 -3.12 24.67 -46.02
N ALA A 1193 -2.41 23.91 -46.88
CA ALA A 1193 -1.72 22.66 -46.51
C ALA A 1193 -0.21 22.70 -46.74
N ILE A 1194 0.55 21.96 -45.94
CA ILE A 1194 1.99 21.71 -46.08
C ILE A 1194 2.23 20.98 -47.41
N GLU A 1195 2.79 21.70 -48.39
CA GLU A 1195 3.14 21.16 -49.71
C GLU A 1195 4.51 20.45 -49.70
N SER A 1196 5.50 21.04 -49.02
CA SER A 1196 6.85 20.47 -48.94
C SER A 1196 7.68 21.06 -47.80
N ILE A 1197 8.63 20.27 -47.30
CA ILE A 1197 9.63 20.68 -46.29
C ILE A 1197 11.04 20.38 -46.84
N GLU A 1198 11.93 21.37 -46.84
CA GLU A 1198 13.34 21.22 -47.25
C GLU A 1198 14.29 21.59 -46.10
N ILE A 1199 15.31 20.76 -45.83
CA ILE A 1199 16.37 21.10 -44.87
C ILE A 1199 17.38 22.05 -45.54
N ILE A 1200 17.48 23.28 -45.04
CA ILE A 1200 18.35 24.34 -45.60
C ILE A 1200 19.79 24.14 -45.15
N SER A 1201 20.00 23.92 -43.85
CA SER A 1201 21.33 23.69 -43.29
C SER A 1201 21.27 22.89 -41.99
N HIS A 1202 22.25 22.00 -41.80
CA HIS A 1202 22.47 21.29 -40.54
C HIS A 1202 23.95 20.91 -40.42
N SER A 1203 24.42 20.76 -39.18
CA SER A 1203 25.75 20.17 -38.89
C SER A 1203 25.64 18.74 -38.34
N GLU A 1204 24.46 18.13 -38.45
CA GLU A 1204 24.19 16.79 -37.96
C GLU A 1204 24.99 15.69 -38.63
N THR A 1205 25.09 14.54 -37.96
CA THR A 1205 25.87 13.40 -38.46
C THR A 1205 25.20 12.77 -39.68
N GLU A 1206 25.70 13.04 -40.89
CA GLU A 1206 25.13 12.63 -42.20
C GLU A 1206 24.55 11.20 -42.24
N ASN A 1207 25.22 10.19 -41.67
CA ASN A 1207 24.76 8.79 -41.76
C ASN A 1207 23.58 8.44 -40.83
N ILE A 1208 23.18 9.34 -39.96
CA ILE A 1208 22.10 9.18 -38.98
C ILE A 1208 20.97 10.18 -39.27
N ALA A 1209 21.34 11.42 -39.59
CA ALA A 1209 20.38 12.50 -39.82
C ALA A 1209 19.66 12.40 -41.16
N GLU A 1210 20.35 12.08 -42.26
CA GLU A 1210 19.73 12.06 -43.60
C GLU A 1210 18.58 11.05 -43.70
N PRO A 1211 18.70 9.78 -43.24
CA PRO A 1211 17.57 8.86 -43.25
C PRO A 1211 16.42 9.28 -42.33
N ALA A 1212 16.75 9.94 -41.21
CA ALA A 1212 15.73 10.40 -40.25
C ALA A 1212 14.96 11.61 -40.78
N PHE A 1213 15.62 12.56 -41.45
CA PHE A 1213 14.93 13.68 -42.09
C PHE A 1213 13.99 13.23 -43.21
N ASP A 1214 14.40 12.25 -44.02
CA ASP A 1214 13.53 11.70 -45.08
C ASP A 1214 12.22 11.14 -44.50
N GLU A 1215 12.29 10.40 -43.39
CA GLU A 1215 11.14 9.76 -42.73
C GLU A 1215 10.25 10.78 -42.01
N LEU A 1216 10.85 11.75 -41.31
CA LEU A 1216 10.11 12.81 -40.61
C LEU A 1216 9.39 13.76 -41.56
N ILE A 1217 10.00 14.10 -42.71
CA ILE A 1217 9.36 14.96 -43.72
C ILE A 1217 8.13 14.25 -44.31
N GLU A 1218 8.22 12.94 -44.58
CA GLU A 1218 7.08 12.17 -45.10
C GLU A 1218 5.94 12.08 -44.08
N ALA A 1219 6.27 11.84 -42.81
CA ALA A 1219 5.28 11.82 -41.71
C ALA A 1219 4.61 13.19 -41.52
N ALA A 1220 5.38 14.28 -41.48
CA ALA A 1220 4.85 15.64 -41.32
C ALA A 1220 3.88 16.05 -42.45
N ILE A 1221 4.24 15.75 -43.71
CA ILE A 1221 3.38 16.06 -44.86
C ILE A 1221 2.13 15.17 -44.85
N SER A 1222 2.22 13.93 -44.36
CA SER A 1222 1.05 13.05 -44.24
C SER A 1222 0.12 13.48 -43.12
N ALA A 1223 0.65 13.94 -41.99
CA ALA A 1223 -0.12 14.34 -40.81
C ALA A 1223 -0.64 15.78 -40.90
N GLN A 1224 -0.05 16.62 -41.77
CA GLN A 1224 -0.33 18.06 -41.84
C GLN A 1224 -0.12 18.80 -40.49
N SER A 1225 0.75 18.25 -39.63
CA SER A 1225 1.06 18.77 -38.29
C SER A 1225 2.53 18.49 -37.93
N ALA A 1226 2.99 19.10 -36.83
CA ALA A 1226 4.27 18.78 -36.20
C ALA A 1226 4.18 17.61 -35.19
N ASP A 1227 2.98 17.07 -34.97
CA ASP A 1227 2.73 15.97 -34.03
C ASP A 1227 3.09 14.62 -34.68
N ILE A 1228 4.40 14.34 -34.71
CA ILE A 1228 4.98 13.14 -35.33
C ILE A 1228 6.04 12.53 -34.41
N ASP A 1229 6.14 11.20 -34.44
CA ASP A 1229 7.05 10.45 -33.58
C ASP A 1229 8.55 10.71 -33.86
N THR A 1230 9.36 10.64 -32.80
CA THR A 1230 10.83 10.70 -32.94
C THR A 1230 11.44 9.39 -33.43
N ILE A 1231 12.48 9.47 -34.26
CA ILE A 1231 13.13 8.27 -34.84
C ILE A 1231 14.18 7.70 -33.88
N SER A 1232 14.04 6.39 -33.58
CA SER A 1232 14.94 5.66 -32.69
C SER A 1232 16.39 5.68 -33.20
N GLY A 1233 17.29 6.30 -32.43
CA GLY A 1233 18.71 6.45 -32.77
C GLY A 1233 19.08 7.79 -33.42
N ALA A 1234 18.09 8.65 -33.70
CA ALA A 1234 18.26 10.04 -34.15
C ALA A 1234 17.46 11.03 -33.29
N THR A 1235 17.11 10.66 -32.04
CA THR A 1235 16.16 11.38 -31.17
C THR A 1235 16.43 12.88 -31.03
N GLY A 1236 17.70 13.29 -30.79
CA GLY A 1236 18.03 14.72 -30.69
C GLY A 1236 18.00 15.47 -32.03
N THR A 1237 18.13 14.77 -33.16
CA THR A 1237 17.95 15.35 -34.50
C THR A 1237 16.47 15.43 -34.86
N SER A 1238 15.66 14.44 -34.44
CA SER A 1238 14.20 14.45 -34.62
C SER A 1238 13.54 15.57 -33.80
N ALA A 1239 13.92 15.71 -32.53
CA ALA A 1239 13.40 16.77 -31.66
C ALA A 1239 13.65 18.17 -32.24
N GLY A 1240 14.89 18.46 -32.68
CA GLY A 1240 15.21 19.75 -33.30
C GLY A 1240 14.49 19.98 -34.65
N PHE A 1241 14.18 18.93 -35.41
CA PHE A 1241 13.36 19.08 -36.63
C PHE A 1241 11.90 19.40 -36.29
N ILE A 1242 11.32 18.69 -35.33
CA ILE A 1242 9.93 18.86 -34.89
C ILE A 1242 9.74 20.27 -34.30
N GLU A 1243 10.64 20.71 -33.43
CA GLU A 1243 10.59 22.06 -32.84
C GLU A 1243 10.69 23.16 -33.92
N ALA A 1244 11.55 22.98 -34.93
CA ALA A 1244 11.63 23.90 -36.05
C ALA A 1244 10.34 23.90 -36.90
N LEU A 1245 9.71 22.72 -37.10
CA LEU A 1245 8.46 22.60 -37.85
C LEU A 1245 7.28 23.22 -37.09
N GLU A 1246 7.18 22.96 -35.79
CA GLU A 1246 6.16 23.53 -34.91
C GLU A 1246 6.25 25.06 -34.88
N SER A 1247 7.47 25.60 -34.79
CA SER A 1247 7.67 27.06 -34.90
C SER A 1247 7.20 27.62 -36.24
N VAL A 1248 7.32 26.87 -37.34
CA VAL A 1248 6.83 27.31 -38.65
C VAL A 1248 5.31 27.24 -38.73
N LEU A 1249 4.71 26.14 -38.27
CA LEU A 1249 3.25 25.96 -38.31
C LEU A 1249 2.54 26.96 -37.39
N ASN A 1250 3.14 27.29 -36.24
CA ASN A 1250 2.64 28.37 -35.37
C ASN A 1250 2.80 29.78 -35.97
N GLU A 1251 3.76 29.99 -36.88
CA GLU A 1251 3.86 31.26 -37.64
C GLU A 1251 2.86 31.32 -38.80
N ALA A 1252 2.47 30.17 -39.34
CA ALA A 1252 1.54 30.05 -40.47
C ALA A 1252 0.05 29.95 -40.04
N ASN A 1253 -0.24 29.58 -38.79
CA ASN A 1253 -1.55 29.71 -38.15
C ASN A 1253 -1.85 31.19 -37.82
#